data_AF-A0A7C5AJB2-F1
#
_entry.id   AF-A0A7C5AJB2-F1
#
_cell.length_a   1.000
_cell.length_b   1.000
_cell.length_c   1.000
_cell.angle_alpha   90.00
_cell.angle_beta   90.00
_cell.angle_gamma   90.00
#
_symmetry.space_group_name_H-M   'P 1'
#
loop_
_entity.id
_entity.type
_entity.pdbx_description
1 polymer ?
#
loop_
_entity_poly.entity_id
_entity_poly.type
_entity_poly.pdbx_seq_one_letter_code
_entity_poly.pdbx_strand_id
1 'polypeptide(L)'
;MDRTSTTLESGIEGLDRVINGLMPGDNVVWLVDNAADYALFAASFARRSVSAGRKFVYFRFASHEPILDTKDSAFETRVLNPETGFEPFIDSIHRTIEKQGAGACYVFDCLSELAGDWYSDQMLGNFFMLTCPYLYDLETVAYFSLRRHYHSAYASVPIADTTQVMIEVIRKADKIYIHPIKVQQRTSRTIHMLHVWEEGGSFKPVASSAEIADVFSDFRNRPIFPRVNVTDSVARLTSQAESILASHTIPDDAALASLRDRLCRSIISREDRILELASKYLTLDDLMAVANRMVGTGLIGGKAVGMLIARAILRQSKPELASLLEPHDSFYVGSDVFYTFLVRNGIWWLRRKLQNPDHLWEGAEEARRRILTGVLPDWITSQLQDILDYFGEWPFIVRSSSLLEDNFGNSFAGKYESVFCPNQGAKEKRLEDFIAAIKTIYASSMSERALSYRVQRGLLDRDEQMALLIMRVSGSLRGRFFFPDLAGVGFSFNPYVWHKDIDPSAGVLRLVLGLGTRAVNRIDDDYTRIVAINAPHLKPQASLAEFKTHSQRKMDCLDLSANRLVGGYVADILKEATPPPPVQLLAEEERQGSRKGPASLVLTFDRLLGQTKFVDDMRSIMSTIEDAYGTPIDIEFTLNFVNG
;
A
#
# COMPACT_ATOMS: atom_id res chain seq x y z
N MET A 1 -24.72 -32.38 29.18
CA MET A 1 -25.72 -31.98 28.18
C MET A 1 -24.97 -31.22 27.11
N ASP A 2 -24.82 -31.85 25.94
CA ASP A 2 -24.17 -31.28 24.76
C ASP A 2 -24.80 -29.95 24.39
N ARG A 3 -24.05 -28.85 24.57
CA ARG A 3 -24.27 -27.64 23.77
C ARG A 3 -23.54 -27.88 22.45
N THR A 4 -24.20 -28.54 21.50
CA THR A 4 -23.88 -28.38 20.08
C THR A 4 -24.05 -26.89 19.77
N SER A 5 -22.93 -26.16 19.79
CA SER A 5 -22.84 -24.78 19.33
C SER A 5 -23.33 -24.77 17.88
N THR A 6 -24.57 -24.37 17.64
CA THR A 6 -25.05 -24.05 16.29
C THR A 6 -24.31 -22.80 15.85
N THR A 7 -23.20 -23.00 15.14
CA THR A 7 -22.41 -21.94 14.51
C THR A 7 -23.31 -21.00 13.72
N LEU A 8 -23.18 -19.70 13.96
CA LEU A 8 -23.82 -18.66 13.14
C LEU A 8 -23.05 -18.57 11.83
N GLU A 9 -23.74 -18.75 10.72
CA GLU A 9 -23.15 -18.82 9.38
C GLU A 9 -23.65 -17.65 8.54
N SER A 10 -22.76 -17.09 7.72
CA SER A 10 -23.09 -16.02 6.78
C SER A 10 -23.93 -16.52 5.58
N GLY A 11 -24.05 -17.84 5.42
CA GLY A 11 -24.65 -18.46 4.24
C GLY A 11 -23.68 -18.53 3.05
N ILE A 12 -22.43 -18.12 3.23
CA ILE A 12 -21.35 -18.26 2.27
C ILE A 12 -20.17 -18.94 2.98
N GLU A 13 -20.00 -20.25 2.76
CA GLU A 13 -18.96 -21.04 3.45
C GLU A 13 -17.55 -20.47 3.24
N GLY A 14 -17.27 -19.91 2.06
CA GLY A 14 -16.01 -19.23 1.78
C GLY A 14 -15.79 -18.01 2.68
N LEU A 15 -16.83 -17.22 2.93
CA LEU A 15 -16.75 -16.05 3.80
C LEU A 15 -16.53 -16.47 5.25
N ASP A 16 -17.27 -17.48 5.72
CA ASP A 16 -17.12 -18.02 7.07
C ASP A 16 -15.70 -18.56 7.30
N ARG A 17 -15.05 -19.12 6.28
CA ARG A 17 -13.63 -19.52 6.35
C ARG A 17 -12.66 -18.33 6.47
N VAL A 18 -12.98 -17.19 5.85
CA VAL A 18 -12.13 -15.99 5.90
C VAL A 18 -12.23 -15.33 7.27
N ILE A 19 -13.45 -15.09 7.76
CA ILE A 19 -13.69 -14.36 9.01
C ILE A 19 -13.84 -15.25 10.25
N ASN A 20 -13.59 -16.57 10.12
CA ASN A 20 -13.83 -17.57 11.16
C ASN A 20 -15.28 -17.60 11.69
N GLY A 21 -16.24 -17.45 10.77
CA GLY A 21 -17.67 -17.50 11.04
C GLY A 21 -18.22 -16.29 11.80
N LEU A 22 -19.54 -16.24 11.91
CA LEU A 22 -20.24 -15.21 12.69
C LEU A 22 -20.38 -15.65 14.15
N MET A 23 -20.38 -14.67 15.05
CA MET A 23 -20.51 -14.84 16.49
C MET A 23 -21.78 -14.13 16.98
N PRO A 24 -22.43 -14.65 18.03
CA PRO A 24 -23.53 -13.93 18.65
C PRO A 24 -23.05 -12.54 19.12
N GLY A 25 -23.82 -11.51 18.77
CA GLY A 25 -23.51 -10.11 19.00
C GLY A 25 -22.80 -9.40 17.84
N ASP A 26 -22.43 -10.08 16.75
CA ASP A 26 -21.76 -9.43 15.63
C ASP A 26 -22.63 -8.38 14.94
N ASN A 27 -22.16 -7.13 14.98
CA ASN A 27 -22.56 -6.09 14.06
C ASN A 27 -21.60 -6.10 12.86
N VAL A 28 -22.10 -6.53 11.69
CA VAL A 28 -21.34 -6.70 10.45
C VAL A 28 -21.62 -5.53 9.51
N VAL A 29 -20.61 -4.69 9.29
CA VAL A 29 -20.68 -3.54 8.39
C VAL A 29 -20.01 -3.84 7.06
N TRP A 30 -20.77 -3.71 5.99
CA TRP A 30 -20.33 -3.84 4.61
C TRP A 30 -20.09 -2.46 4.02
N LEU A 31 -18.82 -2.17 3.71
CA LEU A 31 -18.43 -0.96 3.01
C LEU A 31 -18.47 -1.24 1.50
N VAL A 32 -19.41 -0.57 0.81
CA VAL A 32 -19.72 -0.82 -0.61
C VAL A 32 -19.74 0.48 -1.41
N ASP A 33 -19.59 0.41 -2.73
CA ASP A 33 -19.78 1.59 -3.59
C ASP A 33 -21.27 1.82 -3.91
N ASN A 34 -22.05 0.74 -4.00
CA ASN A 34 -23.49 0.75 -4.24
C ASN A 34 -24.20 -0.33 -3.40
N ALA A 35 -25.49 -0.14 -3.14
CA ALA A 35 -26.30 -1.05 -2.32
C ALA A 35 -26.46 -2.45 -2.93
N ALA A 36 -26.37 -2.59 -4.26
CA ALA A 36 -26.54 -3.88 -4.94
C ALA A 36 -25.38 -4.84 -4.65
N ASP A 37 -24.15 -4.34 -4.47
CA ASP A 37 -23.01 -5.17 -4.07
C ASP A 37 -23.17 -5.78 -2.67
N TYR A 38 -23.91 -5.12 -1.78
CA TYR A 38 -24.25 -5.64 -0.45
C TYR A 38 -25.38 -6.68 -0.50
N ALA A 39 -26.36 -6.52 -1.40
CA ALA A 39 -27.53 -7.38 -1.50
C ALA A 39 -27.18 -8.87 -1.66
N LEU A 40 -26.11 -9.20 -2.37
CA LEU A 40 -25.62 -10.56 -2.54
C LEU A 40 -25.29 -11.26 -1.21
N PHE A 41 -24.61 -10.54 -0.31
CA PHE A 41 -24.22 -11.05 1.00
C PHE A 41 -25.42 -11.10 1.95
N ALA A 42 -26.22 -10.03 1.98
CA ALA A 42 -27.42 -9.94 2.80
C ALA A 42 -28.44 -11.05 2.45
N ALA A 43 -28.66 -11.34 1.17
CA ALA A 43 -29.58 -12.38 0.72
C ALA A 43 -29.11 -13.79 1.10
N SER A 44 -27.80 -14.04 1.09
CA SER A 44 -27.24 -15.33 1.52
C SER A 44 -27.37 -15.51 3.03
N PHE A 45 -27.11 -14.46 3.80
CA PHE A 45 -27.30 -14.45 5.25
C PHE A 45 -28.77 -14.63 5.65
N ALA A 46 -29.70 -13.96 4.95
CA ALA A 46 -31.14 -14.09 5.18
C ALA A 46 -31.62 -15.53 4.96
N ARG A 47 -31.33 -16.10 3.79
CA ARG A 47 -31.70 -17.48 3.46
C ARG A 47 -31.14 -18.47 4.48
N ARG A 48 -29.87 -18.30 4.87
CA ARG A 48 -29.25 -19.19 5.85
C ARG A 48 -29.90 -19.08 7.23
N SER A 49 -30.13 -17.87 7.71
CA SER A 49 -30.76 -17.60 9.01
C SER A 49 -32.15 -18.20 9.10
N VAL A 50 -32.98 -18.01 8.06
CA VAL A 50 -34.33 -18.58 8.02
C VAL A 50 -34.29 -20.11 7.93
N SER A 51 -33.41 -20.68 7.11
CA SER A 51 -33.25 -22.15 7.02
C SER A 51 -32.82 -22.79 8.35
N ALA A 52 -32.11 -22.03 9.19
CA ALA A 52 -31.70 -22.43 10.54
C ALA A 52 -32.79 -22.21 11.60
N GLY A 53 -34.00 -21.77 11.20
CA GLY A 53 -35.12 -21.52 12.10
C GLY A 53 -34.97 -20.27 12.97
N ARG A 54 -34.08 -19.34 12.60
CA ARG A 54 -33.89 -18.08 13.35
C ARG A 54 -34.94 -17.06 12.96
N LYS A 55 -35.35 -16.24 13.94
CA LYS A 55 -36.14 -15.05 13.67
C LYS A 55 -35.30 -14.09 12.83
N PHE A 56 -35.87 -13.59 11.75
CA PHE A 56 -35.19 -12.70 10.82
C PHE A 56 -36.06 -11.48 10.52
N VAL A 57 -35.45 -10.29 10.57
CA VAL A 57 -36.13 -9.04 10.24
C VAL A 57 -35.30 -8.22 9.26
N TYR A 58 -35.96 -7.72 8.22
CA TYR A 58 -35.40 -6.76 7.28
C TYR A 58 -35.95 -5.36 7.59
N PHE A 59 -35.07 -4.42 7.95
CA PHE A 59 -35.41 -3.01 8.11
C PHE A 59 -35.22 -2.25 6.79
N ARG A 60 -36.34 -1.79 6.24
CA ARG A 60 -36.42 -1.02 4.99
C ARG A 60 -36.69 0.45 5.31
N PHE A 61 -35.84 1.36 4.84
CA PHE A 61 -36.00 2.81 5.04
C PHE A 61 -35.38 3.67 3.93
N ALA A 62 -34.47 3.12 3.12
CA ALA A 62 -33.74 3.88 2.11
C ALA A 62 -34.55 4.02 0.80
N SER A 63 -34.03 4.80 -0.16
CA SER A 63 -34.63 5.01 -1.48
C SER A 63 -34.12 4.02 -2.55
N HIS A 64 -32.92 3.45 -2.39
CA HIS A 64 -32.37 2.43 -3.28
C HIS A 64 -33.28 1.19 -3.42
N GLU A 65 -33.06 0.35 -4.44
CA GLU A 65 -33.79 -0.91 -4.60
C GLU A 65 -33.71 -1.78 -3.32
N PRO A 66 -34.79 -2.47 -2.93
CA PRO A 66 -34.77 -3.29 -1.72
C PRO A 66 -33.63 -4.32 -1.74
N ILE A 67 -32.89 -4.41 -0.64
CA ILE A 67 -31.78 -5.36 -0.46
C ILE A 67 -32.28 -6.80 -0.52
N LEU A 68 -33.47 -7.04 0.03
CA LEU A 68 -34.16 -8.32 0.06
C LEU A 68 -35.55 -8.17 -0.54
N ASP A 69 -36.10 -9.26 -1.10
CA ASP A 69 -37.46 -9.27 -1.63
C ASP A 69 -38.49 -9.06 -0.51
N THR A 70 -39.16 -7.91 -0.51
CA THR A 70 -40.14 -7.52 0.51
C THR A 70 -41.43 -8.34 0.48
N LYS A 71 -41.63 -9.16 -0.56
CA LYS A 71 -42.76 -10.08 -0.68
C LYS A 71 -42.46 -11.47 -0.11
N ASP A 72 -41.23 -11.75 0.28
CA ASP A 72 -40.86 -13.04 0.84
C ASP A 72 -41.46 -13.18 2.26
N SER A 73 -42.38 -14.14 2.41
CA SER A 73 -43.02 -14.45 3.70
C SER A 73 -42.11 -15.19 4.68
N ALA A 74 -40.89 -15.56 4.26
CA ALA A 74 -39.92 -16.28 5.07
C ALA A 74 -39.33 -15.41 6.21
N PHE A 75 -39.47 -14.09 6.15
CA PHE A 75 -39.03 -13.16 7.19
C PHE A 75 -39.95 -11.93 7.35
N GLU A 76 -39.81 -11.21 8.47
CA GLU A 76 -40.58 -9.98 8.72
C GLU A 76 -39.88 -8.79 8.05
N THR A 77 -40.59 -8.07 7.17
CA THR A 77 -40.10 -6.79 6.62
C THR A 77 -40.72 -5.63 7.40
N ARG A 78 -39.87 -4.77 7.98
CA ARG A 78 -40.28 -3.57 8.70
C ARG A 78 -39.89 -2.31 7.95
N VAL A 79 -40.88 -1.66 7.35
CA VAL A 79 -40.70 -0.36 6.69
C VAL A 79 -40.71 0.75 7.73
N LEU A 80 -39.69 1.60 7.72
CA LEU A 80 -39.49 2.73 8.62
C LEU A 80 -39.37 4.02 7.80
N ASN A 81 -39.76 5.15 8.39
CA ASN A 81 -39.61 6.47 7.78
C ASN A 81 -38.60 7.31 8.58
N PRO A 82 -37.39 7.57 8.04
CA PRO A 82 -36.36 8.35 8.73
C PRO A 82 -36.74 9.83 8.92
N GLU A 83 -37.67 10.36 8.13
CA GLU A 83 -38.16 11.75 8.24
C GLU A 83 -38.98 12.00 9.52
N THR A 84 -39.40 10.94 10.22
CA THR A 84 -40.12 11.08 11.50
C THR A 84 -39.24 11.61 12.64
N GLY A 85 -37.93 11.71 12.40
CA GLY A 85 -36.93 12.17 13.37
C GLY A 85 -36.11 11.00 13.93
N PHE A 86 -34.96 11.33 14.51
CA PHE A 86 -34.00 10.34 14.99
C PHE A 86 -34.55 9.44 16.11
N GLU A 87 -35.13 10.02 17.17
CA GLU A 87 -35.64 9.24 18.31
C GLU A 87 -36.80 8.31 17.91
N PRO A 88 -37.86 8.75 17.20
CA PRO A 88 -38.93 7.84 16.77
C PRO A 88 -38.44 6.70 15.87
N PHE A 89 -37.44 6.98 15.03
CA PHE A 89 -36.82 5.98 14.16
C PHE A 89 -36.09 4.89 14.98
N ILE A 90 -35.20 5.30 15.90
CA ILE A 90 -34.48 4.36 16.77
C ILE A 90 -35.43 3.60 17.68
N ASP A 91 -36.42 4.27 18.28
CA ASP A 91 -37.43 3.63 19.12
C ASP A 91 -38.18 2.52 18.37
N SER A 92 -38.52 2.75 17.10
CA SER A 92 -39.20 1.73 16.29
C SER A 92 -38.28 0.53 16.00
N ILE A 93 -36.98 0.75 15.81
CA ILE A 93 -35.99 -0.32 15.66
C ILE A 93 -35.85 -1.09 16.97
N HIS A 94 -35.61 -0.41 18.10
CA HIS A 94 -35.42 -1.03 19.41
C HIS A 94 -36.66 -1.82 19.85
N ARG A 95 -37.88 -1.29 19.68
CA ARG A 95 -39.13 -2.04 19.96
C ARG A 95 -39.25 -3.30 19.11
N THR A 96 -38.80 -3.24 17.85
CA THR A 96 -38.81 -4.42 16.97
C THR A 96 -37.80 -5.45 17.46
N ILE A 97 -36.59 -5.01 17.82
CA ILE A 97 -35.53 -5.87 18.36
C ILE A 97 -35.99 -6.53 19.68
N GLU A 98 -36.57 -5.76 20.61
CA GLU A 98 -37.14 -6.25 21.88
C GLU A 98 -38.18 -7.35 21.67
N LYS A 99 -39.09 -7.14 20.72
CA LYS A 99 -40.15 -8.09 20.38
C LYS A 99 -39.58 -9.41 19.85
N GLN A 100 -38.51 -9.37 19.05
CA GLN A 100 -37.89 -10.60 18.53
C GLN A 100 -37.09 -11.33 19.61
N GLY A 101 -36.41 -10.59 20.48
CA GLY A 101 -35.58 -11.12 21.56
C GLY A 101 -34.21 -11.62 21.09
N ALA A 102 -33.53 -12.35 21.98
CA ALA A 102 -32.14 -12.75 21.78
C ALA A 102 -31.92 -13.70 20.61
N GLY A 103 -30.74 -13.59 19.96
CA GLY A 103 -30.31 -14.50 18.88
C GLY A 103 -31.02 -14.32 17.53
N ALA A 104 -31.85 -13.30 17.39
CA ALA A 104 -32.47 -12.90 16.12
C ALA A 104 -31.42 -12.32 15.15
N CYS A 105 -31.77 -12.34 13.86
CA CYS A 105 -30.92 -11.87 12.77
C CYS A 105 -31.56 -10.69 12.05
N TYR A 106 -30.75 -9.71 11.67
CA TYR A 106 -31.22 -8.46 11.08
C TYR A 106 -30.44 -8.09 9.83
N VAL A 107 -31.15 -7.58 8.83
CA VAL A 107 -30.57 -6.86 7.69
C VAL A 107 -31.15 -5.45 7.68
N PHE A 108 -30.28 -4.46 7.52
CA PHE A 108 -30.66 -3.07 7.32
C PHE A 108 -30.34 -2.65 5.88
N ASP A 109 -31.12 -1.70 5.36
CA ASP A 109 -30.76 -0.91 4.19
C ASP A 109 -29.42 -0.17 4.38
N CYS A 110 -28.96 0.48 3.30
CA CYS A 110 -27.76 1.31 3.34
C CYS A 110 -27.96 2.51 4.29
N LEU A 111 -27.23 2.50 5.40
CA LEU A 111 -27.34 3.53 6.42
C LEU A 111 -26.75 4.87 5.97
N SER A 112 -25.98 4.91 4.87
CA SER A 112 -25.48 6.16 4.30
C SER A 112 -26.59 7.08 3.81
N GLU A 113 -27.76 6.56 3.45
CA GLU A 113 -28.91 7.40 3.08
C GLU A 113 -29.48 8.14 4.30
N LEU A 114 -29.38 7.56 5.51
CA LEU A 114 -29.83 8.23 6.74
C LEU A 114 -29.04 9.52 7.03
N ALA A 115 -27.75 9.57 6.65
CA ALA A 115 -26.97 10.80 6.80
C ALA A 115 -27.51 11.92 5.90
N GLY A 116 -28.10 11.58 4.75
CA GLY A 116 -28.82 12.51 3.89
C GLY A 116 -30.13 12.97 4.53
N ASP A 117 -30.93 12.03 5.05
CA ASP A 117 -32.24 12.33 5.64
C ASP A 117 -32.15 13.14 6.95
N TRP A 118 -31.14 12.85 7.78
CA TRP A 118 -30.89 13.58 9.03
C TRP A 118 -29.94 14.78 8.85
N TYR A 119 -29.42 14.98 7.64
CA TYR A 119 -28.44 16.02 7.31
C TYR A 119 -27.22 16.05 8.25
N SER A 120 -26.81 14.88 8.77
CA SER A 120 -25.76 14.79 9.79
C SER A 120 -25.10 13.41 9.88
N ASP A 121 -23.81 13.37 9.54
CA ASP A 121 -22.95 12.20 9.81
C ASP A 121 -22.86 11.89 11.31
N GLN A 122 -22.93 12.91 12.18
CA GLN A 122 -22.86 12.69 13.62
C GLN A 122 -24.07 11.90 14.13
N MET A 123 -25.25 12.11 13.56
CA MET A 123 -26.43 11.33 13.92
C MET A 123 -26.32 9.89 13.45
N LEU A 124 -25.70 9.65 12.29
CA LEU A 124 -25.36 8.30 11.86
C LEU A 124 -24.37 7.61 12.82
N GLY A 125 -23.34 8.32 13.30
CA GLY A 125 -22.45 7.80 14.35
C GLY A 125 -23.20 7.45 15.63
N ASN A 126 -24.09 8.34 16.08
CA ASN A 126 -24.92 8.13 17.27
C ASN A 126 -25.86 6.91 17.12
N PHE A 127 -26.40 6.66 15.91
CA PHE A 127 -27.20 5.47 15.63
C PHE A 127 -26.42 4.19 15.97
N PHE A 128 -25.18 4.06 15.49
CA PHE A 128 -24.34 2.92 15.79
C PHE A 128 -24.04 2.81 17.29
N MET A 129 -23.73 3.93 17.95
CA MET A 129 -23.45 3.96 19.40
C MET A 129 -24.64 3.56 20.27
N LEU A 130 -25.88 3.74 19.78
CA LEU A 130 -27.09 3.35 20.53
C LEU A 130 -27.56 1.94 20.16
N THR A 131 -27.52 1.57 18.88
CA THR A 131 -28.12 0.32 18.38
C THR A 131 -27.16 -0.86 18.40
N CYS A 132 -25.87 -0.69 18.10
CA CYS A 132 -24.92 -1.81 18.06
C CYS A 132 -24.66 -2.44 19.43
N PRO A 133 -24.44 -1.68 20.53
CA PRO A 133 -24.33 -2.27 21.86
C PRO A 133 -25.60 -3.02 22.27
N TYR A 134 -26.76 -2.49 21.91
CA TYR A 134 -28.04 -3.12 22.21
C TYR A 134 -28.22 -4.47 21.48
N LEU A 135 -27.84 -4.53 20.20
CA LEU A 135 -27.81 -5.76 19.40
C LEU A 135 -26.78 -6.77 19.93
N TYR A 136 -25.63 -6.28 20.41
CA TYR A 136 -24.55 -7.08 20.99
C TYR A 136 -25.02 -7.78 22.26
N ASP A 137 -25.64 -7.05 23.19
CA ASP A 137 -26.14 -7.58 24.46
C ASP A 137 -27.23 -8.64 24.28
N LEU A 138 -28.00 -8.56 23.19
CA LEU A 138 -29.02 -9.54 22.82
C LEU A 138 -28.48 -10.73 22.01
N GLU A 139 -27.15 -10.86 21.87
CA GLU A 139 -26.50 -11.96 21.14
C GLU A 139 -27.02 -12.11 19.70
N THR A 140 -27.42 -11.00 19.08
CA THR A 140 -28.00 -10.96 17.72
C THR A 140 -26.92 -10.92 16.65
N VAL A 141 -27.29 -11.08 15.38
CA VAL A 141 -26.39 -10.77 14.26
C VAL A 141 -27.07 -9.79 13.33
N ALA A 142 -26.42 -8.66 13.07
CA ALA A 142 -26.97 -7.59 12.25
C ALA A 142 -26.03 -7.24 11.10
N TYR A 143 -26.58 -7.18 9.90
CA TYR A 143 -25.89 -6.73 8.70
C TYR A 143 -26.31 -5.29 8.37
N PHE A 144 -25.31 -4.44 8.17
CA PHE A 144 -25.45 -3.05 7.78
C PHE A 144 -24.61 -2.80 6.52
N SER A 145 -25.03 -1.86 5.68
CA SER A 145 -24.16 -1.35 4.61
C SER A 145 -23.95 0.15 4.70
N LEU A 146 -22.76 0.58 4.28
CA LEU A 146 -22.35 1.98 4.18
C LEU A 146 -21.60 2.21 2.88
N ARG A 147 -21.76 3.41 2.32
CA ARG A 147 -20.95 3.90 1.22
C ARG A 147 -19.52 4.13 1.68
N ARG A 148 -18.58 3.47 1.03
CA ARG A 148 -17.15 3.59 1.32
C ARG A 148 -16.64 5.00 1.02
N HIS A 149 -15.74 5.51 1.87
CA HIS A 149 -15.11 6.84 1.75
C HIS A 149 -16.10 8.01 1.59
N TYR A 150 -17.33 7.84 2.07
CA TYR A 150 -18.40 8.83 1.92
C TYR A 150 -18.57 9.71 3.18
N HIS A 151 -18.37 9.13 4.35
CA HIS A 151 -18.65 9.79 5.62
C HIS A 151 -17.41 10.43 6.25
N SER A 152 -17.64 11.52 6.99
CA SER A 152 -16.63 12.16 7.83
C SER A 152 -16.25 11.32 9.07
N ALA A 153 -15.19 11.71 9.78
CA ALA A 153 -14.78 10.98 10.99
C ALA A 153 -15.82 11.03 12.12
N TYR A 154 -16.76 11.99 12.08
CA TYR A 154 -17.87 12.05 13.03
C TYR A 154 -18.78 10.81 12.96
N ALA A 155 -18.86 10.15 11.81
CA ALA A 155 -19.52 8.87 11.66
C ALA A 155 -18.52 7.71 11.65
N SER A 156 -17.44 7.80 10.85
CA SER A 156 -16.60 6.63 10.59
C SER A 156 -15.89 6.11 11.83
N VAL A 157 -15.47 6.98 12.77
CA VAL A 157 -14.78 6.57 14.00
C VAL A 157 -15.74 5.83 14.96
N PRO A 158 -16.89 6.40 15.38
CA PRO A 158 -17.87 5.66 16.19
C PRO A 158 -18.33 4.32 15.59
N ILE A 159 -18.50 4.28 14.27
CA ILE A 159 -18.87 3.05 13.54
C ILE A 159 -17.75 2.01 13.66
N ALA A 160 -16.52 2.40 13.36
CA ALA A 160 -15.37 1.50 13.48
C ALA A 160 -15.18 1.00 14.92
N ASP A 161 -15.44 1.82 15.94
CA ASP A 161 -15.26 1.45 17.34
C ASP A 161 -16.31 0.44 17.82
N THR A 162 -17.57 0.63 17.44
CA THR A 162 -18.71 -0.16 17.96
C THR A 162 -18.94 -1.49 17.22
N THR A 163 -18.47 -1.59 15.97
CA THR A 163 -18.73 -2.75 15.11
C THR A 163 -17.75 -3.89 15.36
N GLN A 164 -18.23 -5.13 15.23
CA GLN A 164 -17.39 -6.33 15.46
C GLN A 164 -16.69 -6.75 14.18
N VAL A 165 -17.38 -6.65 13.04
CA VAL A 165 -16.87 -7.06 11.73
C VAL A 165 -17.10 -5.93 10.73
N MET A 166 -16.06 -5.53 10.00
CA MET A 166 -16.13 -4.53 8.95
C MET A 166 -15.41 -5.05 7.71
N ILE A 167 -16.12 -5.13 6.59
CA ILE A 167 -15.64 -5.73 5.34
C ILE A 167 -15.88 -4.75 4.20
N GLU A 168 -14.83 -4.44 3.46
CA GLU A 168 -14.96 -3.76 2.17
C GLU A 168 -15.24 -4.74 1.04
N VAL A 169 -16.18 -4.39 0.16
CA VAL A 169 -16.46 -5.14 -1.07
C VAL A 169 -15.98 -4.32 -2.25
N ILE A 170 -15.10 -4.86 -3.08
CA ILE A 170 -14.58 -4.20 -4.28
C ILE A 170 -15.01 -4.99 -5.49
N ARG A 171 -15.66 -4.31 -6.45
CA ARG A 171 -15.92 -4.88 -7.77
C ARG A 171 -14.93 -4.29 -8.75
N LYS A 172 -14.17 -5.15 -9.43
CA LYS A 172 -13.25 -4.74 -10.50
C LYS A 172 -13.37 -5.73 -11.66
N ALA A 173 -13.66 -5.19 -12.84
CA ALA A 173 -14.11 -5.97 -13.99
C ALA A 173 -15.25 -6.93 -13.59
N ASP A 174 -15.14 -8.21 -13.92
CA ASP A 174 -16.13 -9.24 -13.60
C ASP A 174 -15.88 -9.96 -12.26
N LYS A 175 -14.92 -9.47 -11.46
CA LYS A 175 -14.54 -10.08 -10.18
C LYS A 175 -15.04 -9.27 -8.99
N ILE A 176 -15.39 -9.99 -7.92
CA ILE A 176 -15.71 -9.43 -6.61
C ILE A 176 -14.57 -9.77 -5.67
N TYR A 177 -14.12 -8.78 -4.92
CA TYR A 177 -13.13 -8.92 -3.86
C TYR A 177 -13.73 -8.50 -2.53
N ILE A 178 -13.25 -9.11 -1.45
CA ILE A 178 -13.52 -8.67 -0.08
C ILE A 178 -12.22 -8.35 0.65
N HIS A 179 -12.24 -7.31 1.47
CA HIS A 179 -11.13 -6.91 2.32
C HIS A 179 -11.65 -6.69 3.75
N PRO A 180 -11.46 -7.67 4.67
CA PRO A 180 -11.86 -7.51 6.06
C PRO A 180 -10.96 -6.51 6.79
N ILE A 181 -11.49 -5.32 7.07
CA ILE A 181 -10.78 -4.23 7.74
C ILE A 181 -10.72 -4.46 9.24
N LYS A 182 -11.83 -4.90 9.83
CA LYS A 182 -11.96 -5.22 11.25
C LYS A 182 -12.62 -6.57 11.40
N VAL A 183 -12.03 -7.45 12.19
CA VAL A 183 -12.65 -8.72 12.58
C VAL A 183 -12.31 -9.00 14.05
N GLN A 184 -13.19 -8.56 14.94
CA GLN A 184 -12.95 -8.56 16.38
C GLN A 184 -12.89 -9.99 16.94
N GLN A 185 -11.93 -10.22 17.84
CA GLN A 185 -11.71 -11.47 18.59
C GLN A 185 -11.40 -12.71 17.73
N ARG A 186 -11.06 -12.53 16.46
CA ARG A 186 -10.63 -13.62 15.57
C ARG A 186 -9.25 -13.34 15.03
N THR A 187 -8.50 -14.42 14.81
CA THR A 187 -7.18 -14.36 14.19
C THR A 187 -7.07 -15.46 13.14
N SER A 188 -6.54 -15.10 11.99
CA SER A 188 -6.11 -16.04 10.95
C SER A 188 -4.98 -15.37 10.19
N ARG A 189 -4.12 -16.17 9.55
CA ARG A 189 -2.95 -15.65 8.82
C ARG A 189 -3.31 -14.74 7.64
N THR A 190 -4.54 -14.85 7.15
CA THR A 190 -4.98 -14.14 5.95
C THR A 190 -6.18 -13.24 6.21
N ILE A 191 -6.64 -13.10 7.45
CA ILE A 191 -7.94 -12.49 7.76
C ILE A 191 -8.03 -11.03 7.27
N HIS A 192 -6.92 -10.28 7.32
CA HIS A 192 -6.85 -8.90 6.85
C HIS A 192 -6.18 -8.76 5.47
N MET A 193 -6.22 -9.82 4.67
CA MET A 193 -5.79 -9.78 3.27
C MET A 193 -6.98 -9.46 2.35
N LEU A 194 -6.67 -9.00 1.15
CA LEU A 194 -7.64 -8.94 0.05
C LEU A 194 -7.92 -10.36 -0.45
N HIS A 195 -9.19 -10.72 -0.60
CA HIS A 195 -9.59 -12.01 -1.13
C HIS A 195 -10.45 -11.84 -2.37
N VAL A 196 -10.18 -12.66 -3.39
CA VAL A 196 -11.00 -12.74 -4.59
C VAL A 196 -12.09 -13.81 -4.41
N TRP A 197 -13.30 -13.50 -4.84
CA TRP A 197 -14.41 -14.45 -4.95
C TRP A 197 -14.18 -15.33 -6.18
N GLU A 198 -14.06 -16.65 -5.97
CA GLU A 198 -13.90 -17.65 -7.03
C GLU A 198 -15.22 -18.40 -7.33
N GLU A 199 -15.30 -19.03 -8.50
CA GLU A 199 -16.43 -19.90 -8.86
C GLU A 199 -16.67 -20.97 -7.77
N GLY A 200 -17.94 -21.15 -7.38
CA GLY A 200 -18.32 -22.05 -6.29
C GLY A 200 -18.40 -21.41 -4.89
N GLY A 201 -18.14 -20.10 -4.76
CA GLY A 201 -18.40 -19.37 -3.50
C GLY A 201 -17.25 -19.40 -2.49
N SER A 202 -16.05 -19.80 -2.92
CA SER A 202 -14.84 -19.74 -2.09
C SER A 202 -14.12 -18.40 -2.24
N PHE A 203 -13.51 -17.93 -1.15
CA PHE A 203 -12.63 -16.76 -1.16
C PHE A 203 -11.17 -17.20 -1.07
N LYS A 204 -10.34 -16.69 -1.99
CA LYS A 204 -8.91 -16.97 -2.03
C LYS A 204 -8.10 -15.69 -1.75
N PRO A 205 -7.10 -15.71 -0.86
CA PRO A 205 -6.22 -14.57 -0.67
C PRO A 205 -5.49 -14.22 -1.97
N VAL A 206 -5.53 -12.95 -2.35
CA VAL A 206 -4.81 -12.42 -3.50
C VAL A 206 -3.32 -12.42 -3.15
N ALA A 207 -2.53 -13.31 -3.75
CA ALA A 207 -1.14 -13.53 -3.31
C ALA A 207 -0.11 -12.53 -3.85
N SER A 208 -0.46 -11.77 -4.90
CA SER A 208 0.46 -10.89 -5.64
C SER A 208 0.22 -9.42 -5.32
N SER A 209 1.29 -8.68 -5.02
CA SER A 209 1.21 -7.22 -4.85
C SER A 209 0.73 -6.51 -6.11
N ALA A 210 1.04 -7.04 -7.30
CA ALA A 210 0.66 -6.45 -8.57
C ALA A 210 -0.86 -6.43 -8.74
N GLU A 211 -1.51 -7.57 -8.43
CA GLU A 211 -2.97 -7.69 -8.47
C GLU A 211 -3.62 -6.80 -7.41
N ILE A 212 -3.06 -6.73 -6.19
CA ILE A 212 -3.57 -5.85 -5.14
C ILE A 212 -3.48 -4.37 -5.56
N ALA A 213 -2.32 -3.95 -6.06
CA ALA A 213 -2.11 -2.57 -6.50
C ALA A 213 -3.03 -2.20 -7.68
N ASP A 214 -3.31 -3.15 -8.57
CA ASP A 214 -4.33 -2.99 -9.60
C ASP A 214 -5.72 -2.86 -8.99
N VAL A 215 -6.16 -3.78 -8.12
CA VAL A 215 -7.48 -3.68 -7.47
C VAL A 215 -7.69 -2.33 -6.78
N PHE A 216 -6.66 -1.79 -6.13
CA PHE A 216 -6.74 -0.48 -5.46
C PHE A 216 -6.46 0.74 -6.36
N SER A 217 -6.09 0.54 -7.63
CA SER A 217 -5.70 1.63 -8.54
C SER A 217 -6.82 2.63 -8.81
N ASP A 218 -8.07 2.17 -8.73
CA ASP A 218 -9.25 2.95 -9.09
C ASP A 218 -9.64 3.91 -7.96
N PHE A 219 -9.12 3.68 -6.75
CA PHE A 219 -9.36 4.51 -5.57
C PHE A 219 -8.25 5.54 -5.31
N ARG A 220 -7.25 5.66 -6.20
CA ARG A 220 -6.10 6.57 -6.05
C ARG A 220 -6.47 8.04 -5.84
N ASN A 221 -7.59 8.47 -6.44
CA ASN A 221 -8.05 9.85 -6.39
C ASN A 221 -9.06 10.09 -5.26
N ARG A 222 -9.37 9.09 -4.43
CA ARG A 222 -10.24 9.26 -3.26
C ARG A 222 -9.38 9.49 -2.01
N PRO A 223 -9.77 10.42 -1.12
CA PRO A 223 -9.10 10.59 0.15
C PRO A 223 -9.25 9.30 0.97
N ILE A 224 -8.14 8.74 1.43
CA ILE A 224 -8.14 7.60 2.34
C ILE A 224 -8.36 8.08 3.78
N PHE A 225 -7.82 9.25 4.12
CA PHE A 225 -7.99 9.88 5.41
C PHE A 225 -9.34 10.62 5.50
N PRO A 226 -10.13 10.40 6.56
CA PRO A 226 -11.28 11.24 6.86
C PRO A 226 -10.81 12.70 6.96
N ARG A 227 -11.28 13.57 6.06
CA ARG A 227 -10.91 15.00 6.06
C ARG A 227 -11.58 15.74 7.21
N VAL A 228 -11.10 15.56 8.43
CA VAL A 228 -11.54 16.37 9.56
C VAL A 228 -10.58 17.54 9.75
N ASN A 229 -11.10 18.74 9.51
CA ASN A 229 -10.56 20.01 10.00
C ASN A 229 -9.12 20.36 9.60
N VAL A 230 -8.60 19.86 8.47
CA VAL A 230 -7.32 20.33 7.93
C VAL A 230 -7.60 21.36 6.84
N THR A 231 -7.73 22.63 7.24
CA THR A 231 -7.72 23.78 6.31
C THR A 231 -6.28 24.27 6.11
N ASP A 232 -5.37 23.38 5.77
CA ASP A 232 -4.02 23.78 5.37
C ASP A 232 -3.99 24.31 3.93
N SER A 233 -2.82 24.77 3.49
CA SER A 233 -2.68 25.34 2.15
C SER A 233 -2.89 24.33 1.02
N VAL A 234 -2.48 23.07 1.20
CA VAL A 234 -2.63 22.01 0.19
C VAL A 234 -4.08 21.58 0.14
N ALA A 235 -4.73 21.39 1.29
CA ALA A 235 -6.15 21.08 1.37
C ALA A 235 -7.03 22.13 0.66
N ARG A 236 -6.69 23.42 0.77
CA ARG A 236 -7.39 24.47 -0.01
C ARG A 236 -7.20 24.34 -1.51
N LEU A 237 -5.99 23.99 -1.96
CA LEU A 237 -5.69 23.79 -3.37
C LEU A 237 -6.42 22.55 -3.92
N THR A 238 -6.47 21.46 -3.15
CA THR A 238 -7.15 20.23 -3.57
C THR A 238 -8.66 20.42 -3.59
N SER A 239 -9.26 21.10 -2.61
CA SER A 239 -10.68 21.45 -2.66
C SER A 239 -11.02 22.37 -3.86
N GLN A 240 -10.11 23.30 -4.21
CA GLN A 240 -10.28 24.11 -5.41
C GLN A 240 -10.23 23.24 -6.69
N ALA A 241 -9.30 22.28 -6.76
CA ALA A 241 -9.19 21.34 -7.87
C ALA A 241 -10.44 20.47 -8.00
N GLU A 242 -10.94 19.93 -6.89
CA GLU A 242 -12.17 19.14 -6.84
C GLU A 242 -13.37 19.93 -7.33
N SER A 243 -13.51 21.18 -6.90
CA SER A 243 -14.60 22.05 -7.37
C SER A 243 -14.53 22.30 -8.88
N ILE A 244 -13.34 22.43 -9.45
CA ILE A 244 -13.16 22.64 -10.90
C ILE A 244 -13.50 21.36 -11.65
N LEU A 245 -12.98 20.21 -11.20
CA LEU A 245 -13.23 18.90 -11.80
C LEU A 245 -14.70 18.47 -11.69
N ALA A 246 -15.40 18.85 -10.62
CA ALA A 246 -16.82 18.59 -10.45
C ALA A 246 -17.72 19.53 -11.26
N SER A 247 -17.20 20.68 -11.70
CA SER A 247 -17.98 21.63 -12.49
C SER A 247 -18.16 21.10 -13.92
N HIS A 248 -19.39 21.08 -14.45
CA HIS A 248 -19.67 20.77 -15.86
C HIS A 248 -19.32 21.93 -16.82
N THR A 249 -18.61 22.94 -16.31
CA THR A 249 -18.08 24.08 -17.07
C THR A 249 -16.68 23.77 -17.57
N ILE A 250 -16.38 24.18 -18.80
CA ILE A 250 -15.01 24.14 -19.34
C ILE A 250 -14.16 25.06 -18.45
N PRO A 251 -13.15 24.54 -17.74
CA PRO A 251 -12.32 25.38 -16.87
C PRO A 251 -11.52 26.39 -17.70
N ASP A 252 -11.23 27.55 -17.12
CA ASP A 252 -10.24 28.46 -17.69
C ASP A 252 -8.84 27.81 -17.62
N ASP A 253 -8.22 27.63 -18.79
CA ASP A 253 -6.88 27.03 -18.93
C ASP A 253 -5.84 27.75 -18.07
N ALA A 254 -5.96 29.08 -17.91
CA ALA A 254 -5.04 29.87 -17.09
C ALA A 254 -5.20 29.56 -15.59
N ALA A 255 -6.44 29.38 -15.14
CA ALA A 255 -6.75 29.02 -13.75
C ALA A 255 -6.25 27.60 -13.42
N LEU A 256 -6.46 26.64 -14.33
CA LEU A 256 -5.94 25.28 -14.20
C LEU A 256 -4.41 25.24 -14.16
N ALA A 257 -3.75 25.97 -15.07
CA ALA A 257 -2.29 26.05 -15.10
C ALA A 257 -1.73 26.66 -13.81
N SER A 258 -2.35 27.73 -13.30
CA SER A 258 -1.97 28.36 -12.04
C SER A 258 -2.15 27.42 -10.84
N LEU A 259 -3.28 26.70 -10.78
CA LEU A 259 -3.53 25.72 -9.73
C LEU A 259 -2.52 24.59 -9.75
N ARG A 260 -2.19 24.08 -10.95
CA ARG A 260 -1.19 23.04 -11.15
C ARG A 260 0.20 23.49 -10.70
N ASP A 261 0.63 24.70 -11.06
CA ASP A 261 1.92 25.26 -10.61
C ASP A 261 1.97 25.38 -9.07
N ARG A 262 0.90 25.89 -8.45
CA ARG A 262 0.81 26.02 -6.99
C ARG A 262 0.85 24.66 -6.29
N LEU A 263 0.19 23.64 -6.84
CA LEU A 263 0.28 22.26 -6.34
C LEU A 263 1.69 21.70 -6.53
N CYS A 264 2.28 21.80 -7.72
CA CYS A 264 3.66 21.36 -7.95
C CYS A 264 4.65 21.99 -6.94
N ARG A 265 4.54 23.28 -6.68
CA ARG A 265 5.41 23.99 -5.71
C ARG A 265 5.18 23.60 -4.25
N SER A 266 3.97 23.15 -3.92
CA SER A 266 3.62 22.77 -2.54
C SER A 266 3.92 21.31 -2.22
N ILE A 267 3.80 20.40 -3.20
CA ILE A 267 3.95 18.95 -2.98
C ILE A 267 5.12 18.30 -3.73
N ILE A 268 5.50 18.79 -4.92
CA ILE A 268 6.53 18.15 -5.77
C ILE A 268 7.92 18.73 -5.48
N SER A 269 8.19 19.96 -5.90
CA SER A 269 9.53 20.55 -5.77
C SER A 269 9.46 22.07 -5.84
N ARG A 270 10.55 22.74 -5.44
CA ARG A 270 10.75 24.18 -5.62
C ARG A 270 11.86 24.49 -6.62
N GLU A 271 12.41 23.47 -7.27
CA GLU A 271 13.54 23.59 -8.17
C GLU A 271 13.08 23.66 -9.62
N ASP A 272 13.59 24.64 -10.37
CA ASP A 272 13.08 24.98 -11.69
C ASP A 272 13.15 23.80 -12.67
N ARG A 273 14.27 23.06 -12.72
CA ARG A 273 14.42 21.90 -13.64
C ARG A 273 13.42 20.78 -13.34
N ILE A 274 13.13 20.53 -12.06
CA ILE A 274 12.14 19.52 -11.66
C ILE A 274 10.72 20.03 -11.91
N LEU A 275 10.46 21.31 -11.65
CA LEU A 275 9.18 21.95 -11.94
C LEU A 275 8.86 21.97 -13.43
N GLU A 276 9.85 22.16 -14.30
CA GLU A 276 9.72 22.04 -15.75
C GLU A 276 9.29 20.63 -16.16
N LEU A 277 9.96 19.59 -15.65
CA LEU A 277 9.59 18.19 -15.88
C LEU A 277 8.18 17.87 -15.35
N ALA A 278 7.90 18.25 -14.11
CA ALA A 278 6.60 18.05 -13.47
C ALA A 278 5.48 18.74 -14.26
N SER A 279 5.68 19.99 -14.67
CA SER A 279 4.69 20.74 -15.47
C SER A 279 4.50 20.16 -16.86
N LYS A 280 5.51 19.48 -17.41
CA LYS A 280 5.41 18.83 -18.72
C LYS A 280 4.65 17.51 -18.65
N TYR A 281 4.91 16.68 -17.64
CA TYR A 281 4.45 15.28 -17.61
C TYR A 281 3.35 14.97 -16.58
N LEU A 282 3.25 15.73 -15.48
CA LEU A 282 2.23 15.50 -14.45
C LEU A 282 0.94 16.26 -14.76
N THR A 283 -0.17 15.54 -14.64
CA THR A 283 -1.53 16.05 -14.77
C THR A 283 -2.06 16.56 -13.43
N LEU A 284 -3.19 17.27 -13.44
CA LEU A 284 -3.87 17.66 -12.19
C LEU A 284 -4.30 16.43 -11.38
N ASP A 285 -4.78 15.37 -12.05
CA ASP A 285 -5.17 14.12 -11.40
C ASP A 285 -3.98 13.45 -10.70
N ASP A 286 -2.78 13.47 -11.30
CA ASP A 286 -1.58 12.92 -10.65
C ASP A 286 -1.24 13.69 -9.35
N LEU A 287 -1.34 15.03 -9.38
CA LEU A 287 -1.08 15.86 -8.21
C LEU A 287 -2.14 15.66 -7.11
N MET A 288 -3.40 15.48 -7.50
CA MET A 288 -4.50 15.14 -6.60
C MET A 288 -4.30 13.76 -5.96
N ALA A 289 -3.88 12.76 -6.74
CA ALA A 289 -3.56 11.42 -6.24
C ALA A 289 -2.44 11.46 -5.19
N VAL A 290 -1.40 12.28 -5.42
CA VAL A 290 -0.34 12.49 -4.45
C VAL A 290 -0.89 13.14 -3.19
N ALA A 291 -1.60 14.27 -3.32
CA ALA A 291 -2.11 15.02 -2.18
C ALA A 291 -3.09 14.20 -1.32
N ASN A 292 -3.93 13.37 -1.92
CA ASN A 292 -4.86 12.48 -1.20
C ASN A 292 -4.17 11.37 -0.40
N ARG A 293 -2.88 11.12 -0.66
CA ARG A 293 -2.06 10.09 0.00
C ARG A 293 -0.91 10.69 0.81
N MET A 294 -0.98 11.99 1.11
CA MET A 294 -0.02 12.68 1.94
C MET A 294 -0.38 12.62 3.42
N VAL A 295 0.63 12.34 4.25
CA VAL A 295 0.60 12.48 5.70
C VAL A 295 1.30 13.79 6.06
N GLY A 296 0.60 14.66 6.79
CA GLY A 296 1.03 16.04 7.02
C GLY A 296 1.25 16.85 5.74
N THR A 297 2.15 17.84 5.81
CA THR A 297 2.41 18.82 4.73
C THR A 297 3.88 18.84 4.33
N GLY A 298 4.17 19.55 3.24
CA GLY A 298 5.52 19.74 2.71
C GLY A 298 5.76 18.98 1.42
N LEU A 299 7.00 18.94 0.97
CA LEU A 299 7.37 18.26 -0.27
C LEU A 299 7.51 16.75 -0.03
N ILE A 300 7.22 15.93 -1.05
CA ILE A 300 7.32 14.46 -0.98
C ILE A 300 8.76 13.92 -1.19
N GLY A 301 9.67 14.80 -1.61
CA GLY A 301 11.10 14.54 -1.76
C GLY A 301 11.52 13.79 -3.01
N GLY A 302 12.85 13.74 -3.21
CA GLY A 302 13.49 13.37 -4.48
C GLY A 302 13.11 12.01 -5.03
N LYS A 303 13.21 10.95 -4.22
CA LYS A 303 12.88 9.58 -4.67
C LYS A 303 11.44 9.46 -5.15
N ALA A 304 10.51 10.01 -4.37
CA ALA A 304 9.09 9.98 -4.73
C ALA A 304 8.82 10.78 -6.00
N VAL A 305 9.37 11.99 -6.11
CA VAL A 305 9.24 12.84 -7.30
C VAL A 305 9.83 12.19 -8.54
N GLY A 306 11.05 11.66 -8.46
CA GLY A 306 11.74 10.99 -9.55
C GLY A 306 10.95 9.77 -10.04
N MET A 307 10.48 8.93 -9.12
CA MET A 307 9.62 7.79 -9.46
C MET A 307 8.34 8.23 -10.19
N LEU A 308 7.63 9.24 -9.69
CA LEU A 308 6.37 9.70 -10.28
C LEU A 308 6.57 10.33 -11.66
N ILE A 309 7.59 11.17 -11.81
CA ILE A 309 7.94 11.80 -13.10
C ILE A 309 8.37 10.75 -14.12
N ALA A 310 9.23 9.80 -13.74
CA ALA A 310 9.67 8.72 -14.64
C ALA A 310 8.48 7.91 -15.18
N ARG A 311 7.52 7.57 -14.31
CA ARG A 311 6.29 6.87 -14.73
C ARG A 311 5.42 7.73 -15.64
N ALA A 312 5.31 9.03 -15.37
CA ALA A 312 4.54 9.96 -16.20
C ALA A 312 5.18 10.16 -17.60
N ILE A 313 6.52 10.23 -17.66
CA ILE A 313 7.29 10.26 -18.91
C ILE A 313 6.97 9.04 -19.77
N LEU A 314 7.03 7.84 -19.17
CA LEU A 314 6.74 6.59 -19.89
C LEU A 314 5.27 6.53 -20.34
N ARG A 315 4.32 6.93 -19.48
CA ARG A 315 2.89 6.97 -19.82
C ARG A 315 2.62 7.84 -21.05
N GLN A 316 3.32 8.97 -21.19
CA GLN A 316 3.14 9.87 -22.32
C GLN A 316 3.95 9.46 -23.56
N SER A 317 5.17 8.96 -23.38
CA SER A 317 6.13 8.76 -24.49
C SER A 317 6.14 7.33 -25.02
N LYS A 318 5.81 6.35 -24.17
CA LYS A 318 5.85 4.90 -24.43
C LYS A 318 4.67 4.19 -23.73
N PRO A 319 3.41 4.45 -24.11
CA PRO A 319 2.24 3.86 -23.45
C PRO A 319 2.27 2.33 -23.38
N GLU A 320 2.86 1.68 -24.40
CA GLU A 320 3.06 0.24 -24.45
C GLU A 320 3.94 -0.28 -23.30
N LEU A 321 5.01 0.44 -22.95
CA LEU A 321 5.88 0.08 -21.82
C LEU A 321 5.25 0.48 -20.48
N ALA A 322 4.55 1.62 -20.45
CA ALA A 322 3.83 2.05 -19.26
C ALA A 322 2.75 1.04 -18.85
N SER A 323 2.13 0.34 -19.81
CA SER A 323 1.15 -0.71 -19.56
C SER A 323 1.74 -1.97 -18.89
N LEU A 324 3.07 -2.17 -18.96
CA LEU A 324 3.77 -3.27 -18.29
C LEU A 324 4.10 -2.96 -16.82
N LEU A 325 4.05 -1.68 -16.41
CA LEU A 325 4.41 -1.28 -15.06
C LEU A 325 3.25 -1.56 -14.09
N GLU A 326 3.56 -2.28 -13.01
CA GLU A 326 2.66 -2.39 -11.86
C GLU A 326 2.21 -0.98 -11.41
N PRO A 327 0.92 -0.74 -11.13
CA PRO A 327 0.47 0.49 -10.51
C PRO A 327 1.26 0.75 -9.22
N HIS A 328 1.69 2.00 -9.00
CA HIS A 328 2.34 2.34 -7.74
C HIS A 328 1.28 2.46 -6.63
N ASP A 329 1.56 1.83 -5.50
CA ASP A 329 0.74 1.89 -4.30
C ASP A 329 1.56 2.51 -3.16
N SER A 330 1.49 3.84 -3.05
CA SER A 330 2.43 4.62 -2.24
C SER A 330 1.76 5.78 -1.52
N PHE A 331 2.25 6.04 -0.31
CA PHE A 331 1.91 7.20 0.53
C PHE A 331 3.16 8.02 0.79
N TYR A 332 2.96 9.29 1.14
CA TYR A 332 4.05 10.24 1.28
C TYR A 332 3.95 10.96 2.62
N VAL A 333 4.98 10.86 3.46
CA VAL A 333 5.10 11.73 4.64
C VAL A 333 5.79 13.00 4.21
N GLY A 334 5.06 14.12 4.23
CA GLY A 334 5.57 15.40 3.79
C GLY A 334 6.74 15.89 4.65
N SER A 335 7.65 16.64 4.03
CA SER A 335 8.90 17.08 4.65
C SER A 335 8.72 17.95 5.90
N ASP A 336 7.58 18.63 6.07
CA ASP A 336 7.30 19.46 7.26
C ASP A 336 7.06 18.62 8.51
N VAL A 337 6.67 17.34 8.35
CA VAL A 337 6.48 16.41 9.47
C VAL A 337 7.81 16.12 10.16
N PHE A 338 8.88 15.92 9.38
CA PHE A 338 10.24 15.78 9.90
C PHE A 338 10.65 17.02 10.71
N TYR A 339 10.39 18.21 10.17
CA TYR A 339 10.72 19.45 10.87
C TYR A 339 9.96 19.63 12.17
N THR A 340 8.65 19.42 12.12
CA THR A 340 7.76 19.47 13.28
C THR A 340 8.24 18.49 14.36
N PHE A 341 8.64 17.28 13.96
CA PHE A 341 9.19 16.28 14.85
C PHE A 341 10.49 16.76 15.53
N LEU A 342 11.44 17.31 14.76
CA LEU A 342 12.70 17.83 15.32
C LEU A 342 12.48 18.99 16.30
N VAL A 343 11.54 19.89 16.02
CA VAL A 343 11.21 21.03 16.89
C VAL A 343 10.56 20.55 18.18
N ARG A 344 9.50 19.73 18.08
CA ARG A 344 8.74 19.27 19.26
C ARG A 344 9.55 18.40 20.21
N ASN A 345 10.54 17.68 19.69
CA ASN A 345 11.41 16.82 20.49
C ASN A 345 12.74 17.49 20.90
N GLY A 346 12.87 18.82 20.70
CA GLY A 346 14.04 19.59 21.15
C GLY A 346 15.35 19.21 20.45
N ILE A 347 15.28 18.74 19.20
CA ILE A 347 16.44 18.30 18.40
C ILE A 347 16.94 19.41 17.48
N TRP A 348 16.06 20.36 17.12
CA TRP A 348 16.38 21.42 16.16
C TRP A 348 17.68 22.18 16.47
N TRP A 349 17.90 22.53 17.73
CA TRP A 349 19.12 23.22 18.16
C TRP A 349 20.38 22.36 18.04
N LEU A 350 20.27 21.04 18.23
CA LEU A 350 21.39 20.11 18.03
C LEU A 350 21.71 20.02 16.53
N ARG A 351 20.69 19.84 15.68
CA ARG A 351 20.88 19.83 14.21
C ARG A 351 21.55 21.12 13.73
N ARG A 352 21.16 22.28 14.24
CA ARG A 352 21.77 23.57 13.89
C ARG A 352 23.26 23.64 14.24
N LYS A 353 23.68 23.02 15.35
CA LYS A 353 25.12 22.92 15.70
C LYS A 353 25.87 22.03 14.71
N LEU A 354 25.28 20.90 14.31
CA LEU A 354 25.87 19.96 13.35
C LEU A 354 26.03 20.53 11.94
N GLN A 355 25.32 21.62 11.61
CA GLN A 355 25.52 22.35 10.36
C GLN A 355 26.78 23.24 10.37
N ASN A 356 27.40 23.44 11.54
CA ASN A 356 28.69 24.11 11.64
C ASN A 356 29.83 23.07 11.49
N PRO A 357 30.72 23.20 10.48
CA PRO A 357 31.88 22.33 10.32
C PRO A 357 32.75 22.19 11.58
N ASP A 358 32.86 23.24 12.40
CA ASP A 358 33.67 23.26 13.63
C ASP A 358 33.09 22.35 14.73
N HIS A 359 31.81 22.02 14.65
CA HIS A 359 31.07 21.23 15.66
C HIS A 359 30.34 20.02 15.04
N LEU A 360 30.81 19.54 13.88
CA LEU A 360 30.15 18.54 13.04
C LEU A 360 29.76 17.24 13.79
N TRP A 361 30.45 16.93 14.89
CA TRP A 361 30.25 15.71 15.69
C TRP A 361 29.62 15.96 17.06
N GLU A 362 29.56 17.22 17.48
CA GLU A 362 29.10 17.58 18.82
C GLU A 362 27.58 17.46 18.92
N GLY A 363 27.13 16.40 19.59
CA GLY A 363 25.71 16.17 19.84
C GLY A 363 24.99 15.38 18.75
N ALA A 364 25.71 14.78 17.79
CA ALA A 364 25.12 13.89 16.78
C ALA A 364 24.45 12.66 17.43
N GLU A 365 25.15 11.97 18.33
CA GLU A 365 24.59 10.83 19.07
C GLU A 365 23.43 11.23 19.99
N GLU A 366 23.51 12.42 20.61
CA GLU A 366 22.41 12.93 21.43
C GLU A 366 21.17 13.26 20.57
N ALA A 367 21.36 13.85 19.39
CA ALA A 367 20.28 14.10 18.44
C ALA A 367 19.65 12.79 17.97
N ARG A 368 20.48 11.79 17.62
CA ARG A 368 20.03 10.45 17.22
C ARG A 368 19.22 9.78 18.32
N ARG A 369 19.70 9.80 19.57
CA ARG A 369 19.00 9.25 20.73
C ARG A 369 17.64 9.92 20.94
N ARG A 370 17.58 11.25 20.87
CA ARG A 370 16.32 12.01 20.98
C ARG A 370 15.34 11.71 19.87
N ILE A 371 15.81 11.44 18.65
CA ILE A 371 14.95 11.01 17.54
C ILE A 371 14.32 9.64 17.86
N LEU A 372 15.14 8.67 18.30
CA LEU A 372 14.65 7.32 18.59
C LEU A 372 13.63 7.30 19.75
N THR A 373 13.82 8.14 20.77
CA THR A 373 12.89 8.24 21.91
C THR A 373 11.79 9.28 21.72
N GLY A 374 11.81 10.06 20.64
CA GLY A 374 10.87 11.16 20.42
C GLY A 374 9.45 10.68 20.13
N VAL A 375 8.47 11.58 20.20
CA VAL A 375 7.05 11.25 19.96
C VAL A 375 6.56 11.99 18.71
N LEU A 376 5.83 11.28 17.84
CA LEU A 376 5.13 11.89 16.71
C LEU A 376 3.83 12.53 17.21
N PRO A 377 3.40 13.66 16.63
CA PRO A 377 2.10 14.26 16.97
C PRO A 377 0.93 13.30 16.74
N ASP A 378 -0.09 13.35 17.60
CA ASP A 378 -1.25 12.43 17.57
C ASP A 378 -1.96 12.40 16.21
N TRP A 379 -2.10 13.55 15.56
CA TRP A 379 -2.74 13.63 14.23
C TRP A 379 -1.91 12.91 13.15
N ILE A 380 -0.57 12.93 13.23
CA ILE A 380 0.28 12.15 12.34
C ILE A 380 0.13 10.68 12.66
N THR A 381 0.13 10.31 13.94
CA THR A 381 -0.06 8.93 14.39
C THR A 381 -1.39 8.36 13.90
N SER A 382 -2.47 9.14 13.94
CA SER A 382 -3.78 8.76 13.39
C SER A 382 -3.72 8.50 11.89
N GLN A 383 -3.10 9.39 11.10
CA GLN A 383 -2.91 9.17 9.66
C GLN A 383 -2.07 7.92 9.36
N LEU A 384 -1.07 7.60 10.19
CA LEU A 384 -0.28 6.37 10.03
C LEU A 384 -1.11 5.11 10.35
N GLN A 385 -2.08 5.18 11.28
CA GLN A 385 -3.02 4.08 11.52
C GLN A 385 -3.92 3.83 10.32
N ASP A 386 -4.42 4.89 9.67
CA ASP A 386 -5.24 4.77 8.47
C ASP A 386 -4.45 4.11 7.32
N ILE A 387 -3.15 4.39 7.19
CA ILE A 387 -2.26 3.70 6.24
C ILE A 387 -2.13 2.20 6.57
N LEU A 388 -2.05 1.83 7.87
CA LEU A 388 -1.99 0.43 8.27
C LEU A 388 -3.28 -0.32 8.00
N ASP A 389 -4.42 0.34 8.20
CA ASP A 389 -5.73 -0.22 7.86
C ASP A 389 -5.85 -0.43 6.34
N TYR A 390 -5.35 0.51 5.55
CA TYR A 390 -5.28 0.37 4.09
C TYR A 390 -4.38 -0.79 3.65
N PHE A 391 -3.17 -0.93 4.23
CA PHE A 391 -2.28 -2.03 3.87
C PHE A 391 -2.74 -3.39 4.42
N GLY A 392 -3.60 -3.42 5.43
CA GLY A 392 -3.99 -4.65 6.11
C GLY A 392 -2.75 -5.33 6.69
N GLU A 393 -2.59 -6.63 6.45
CA GLU A 393 -1.39 -7.40 6.82
C GLU A 393 -0.34 -7.50 5.72
N TRP A 394 -0.41 -6.68 4.67
CA TRP A 394 0.57 -6.74 3.58
C TRP A 394 1.86 -6.01 3.93
N PRO A 395 3.02 -6.54 3.47
CA PRO A 395 4.28 -5.85 3.65
C PRO A 395 4.35 -4.51 2.92
N PHE A 396 4.92 -3.53 3.60
CA PHE A 396 5.27 -2.23 3.02
C PHE A 396 6.72 -1.88 3.38
N ILE A 397 7.29 -0.92 2.68
CA ILE A 397 8.63 -0.38 2.93
C ILE A 397 8.52 1.11 3.18
N VAL A 398 9.21 1.59 4.22
CA VAL A 398 9.40 3.02 4.48
C VAL A 398 10.77 3.40 3.92
N ARG A 399 10.77 4.31 2.95
CA ARG A 399 11.98 4.78 2.27
C ARG A 399 12.21 6.24 2.60
N SER A 400 13.46 6.60 2.83
CA SER A 400 13.92 7.98 2.82
C SER A 400 13.68 8.62 1.45
N SER A 401 13.16 9.84 1.43
CA SER A 401 12.96 10.65 0.24
C SER A 401 13.43 12.07 0.56
N SER A 402 14.75 12.27 0.70
CA SER A 402 15.28 13.58 1.05
C SER A 402 15.02 14.60 -0.07
N LEU A 403 14.86 15.89 0.25
CA LEU A 403 14.76 16.92 -0.79
C LEU A 403 16.05 17.09 -1.60
N LEU A 404 17.18 16.67 -1.03
CA LEU A 404 18.48 16.73 -1.70
C LEU A 404 18.73 15.50 -2.59
N GLU A 405 17.91 14.46 -2.45
CA GLU A 405 18.01 13.23 -3.22
C GLU A 405 17.44 13.40 -4.63
N ASP A 406 17.98 12.65 -5.58
CA ASP A 406 17.61 12.65 -7.00
C ASP A 406 17.48 14.05 -7.62
N ASN A 407 18.24 14.99 -7.05
CA ASN A 407 18.36 16.34 -7.54
C ASN A 407 19.52 16.41 -8.54
N PHE A 408 19.37 17.24 -9.58
CA PHE A 408 20.36 17.36 -10.65
C PHE A 408 21.76 17.65 -10.06
N GLY A 409 22.71 16.74 -10.30
CA GLY A 409 24.10 16.85 -9.83
C GLY A 409 24.40 16.19 -8.48
N ASN A 410 23.40 15.65 -7.77
CA ASN A 410 23.57 14.97 -6.48
C ASN A 410 22.94 13.57 -6.47
N SER A 411 23.76 12.51 -6.50
CA SER A 411 23.29 11.15 -6.23
C SER A 411 23.43 10.85 -4.74
N PHE A 412 22.31 10.83 -4.01
CA PHE A 412 22.23 10.33 -2.62
C PHE A 412 21.91 8.83 -2.56
N ALA A 413 21.85 8.16 -3.71
CA ALA A 413 21.50 6.75 -3.84
C ALA A 413 22.28 5.87 -2.85
N GLY A 414 21.55 5.08 -2.06
CA GLY A 414 22.10 4.11 -1.10
C GLY A 414 22.66 4.69 0.21
N LYS A 415 22.47 5.99 0.50
CA LYS A 415 23.06 6.63 1.71
C LYS A 415 22.13 6.70 2.91
N TYR A 416 20.82 6.73 2.67
CA TYR A 416 19.81 6.75 3.72
C TYR A 416 19.10 5.40 3.84
N GLU A 417 18.63 5.12 5.05
CA GLU A 417 17.99 3.86 5.38
C GLU A 417 16.65 3.70 4.64
N SER A 418 16.32 2.46 4.33
CA SER A 418 14.97 2.01 3.96
C SER A 418 14.64 0.81 4.83
N VAL A 419 13.45 0.82 5.43
CA VAL A 419 13.06 -0.19 6.42
C VAL A 419 11.87 -0.97 5.89
N PHE A 420 12.06 -2.27 5.68
CA PHE A 420 10.97 -3.18 5.35
C PHE A 420 10.14 -3.47 6.60
N CYS A 421 8.82 -3.35 6.46
CA CYS A 421 7.83 -3.70 7.47
C CYS A 421 7.02 -4.88 6.93
N PRO A 422 7.31 -6.13 7.34
CA PRO A 422 6.52 -7.30 6.94
C PRO A 422 5.07 -7.25 7.45
N ASN A 423 4.81 -6.40 8.45
CA ASN A 423 3.48 -5.94 8.85
C ASN A 423 2.55 -7.07 9.35
N GLN A 424 3.08 -7.97 10.18
CA GLN A 424 2.34 -9.09 10.77
C GLN A 424 2.07 -8.87 12.27
N GLY A 425 0.96 -9.42 12.78
CA GLY A 425 0.60 -9.40 14.20
C GLY A 425 -0.44 -8.34 14.58
N ALA A 426 -0.60 -8.12 15.89
CA ALA A 426 -1.60 -7.19 16.43
C ALA A 426 -1.40 -5.76 15.91
N LYS A 427 -2.51 -5.04 15.65
CA LYS A 427 -2.52 -3.71 15.04
C LYS A 427 -1.64 -2.72 15.81
N GLU A 428 -1.70 -2.73 17.13
CA GLU A 428 -0.92 -1.86 18.01
C GLU A 428 0.58 -2.09 17.81
N LYS A 429 0.99 -3.35 17.75
CA LYS A 429 2.39 -3.71 17.53
C LYS A 429 2.87 -3.30 16.13
N ARG A 430 2.03 -3.50 15.11
CA ARG A 430 2.31 -3.06 13.74
C ARG A 430 2.48 -1.54 13.65
N LEU A 431 1.68 -0.78 14.40
CA LEU A 431 1.83 0.68 14.53
C LEU A 431 3.13 1.08 15.22
N GLU A 432 3.49 0.44 16.33
CA GLU A 432 4.77 0.68 17.00
C GLU A 432 5.96 0.45 16.06
N ASP A 433 5.95 -0.67 15.33
CA ASP A 433 7.02 -1.04 14.39
C ASP A 433 7.10 -0.07 13.21
N PHE A 434 5.94 0.41 12.71
CA PHE A 434 5.89 1.44 11.67
C PHE A 434 6.47 2.78 12.14
N ILE A 435 6.09 3.24 13.34
CA ILE A 435 6.65 4.45 13.94
C ILE A 435 8.16 4.29 14.19
N ALA A 436 8.60 3.12 14.64
CA ALA A 436 10.01 2.81 14.82
C ALA A 436 10.80 2.85 13.50
N ALA A 437 10.22 2.35 12.39
CA ALA A 437 10.80 2.45 11.06
C ALA A 437 11.02 3.92 10.64
N ILE A 438 10.01 4.78 10.82
CA ILE A 438 10.11 6.23 10.55
C ILE A 438 11.23 6.88 11.38
N LYS A 439 11.26 6.62 12.69
CA LYS A 439 12.28 7.15 13.59
C LYS A 439 13.68 6.68 13.23
N THR A 440 13.84 5.42 12.82
CA THR A 440 15.12 4.88 12.34
C THR A 440 15.63 5.66 11.13
N ILE A 441 14.76 5.97 10.17
CA ILE A 441 15.12 6.74 8.98
C ILE A 441 15.48 8.19 9.36
N TYR A 442 14.67 8.85 10.20
CA TYR A 442 15.00 10.19 10.70
C TYR A 442 16.31 10.21 11.47
N ALA A 443 16.60 9.18 12.27
CA ALA A 443 17.85 9.06 13.00
C ALA A 443 19.05 8.90 12.07
N SER A 444 18.86 8.25 10.91
CA SER A 444 19.92 8.06 9.90
C SER A 444 20.46 9.37 9.31
N SER A 445 19.66 10.45 9.31
CA SER A 445 20.12 11.78 8.84
C SER A 445 21.17 12.41 9.76
N MET A 446 21.29 11.92 11.00
CA MET A 446 22.29 12.35 11.98
C MET A 446 23.48 11.38 12.06
N SER A 447 23.55 10.38 11.16
CA SER A 447 24.66 9.42 11.13
C SER A 447 25.95 10.05 10.63
N GLU A 448 27.08 9.48 11.06
CA GLU A 448 28.40 9.89 10.60
C GLU A 448 28.52 9.85 9.07
N ARG A 449 27.96 8.80 8.45
CA ARG A 449 27.94 8.62 7.00
C ARG A 449 27.17 9.73 6.29
N ALA A 450 25.99 10.10 6.79
CA ALA A 450 25.16 11.16 6.22
C ALA A 450 25.80 12.54 6.36
N LEU A 451 26.30 12.87 7.56
CA LEU A 451 26.97 14.15 7.84
C LEU A 451 28.26 14.30 7.03
N SER A 452 29.11 13.27 7.00
CA SER A 452 30.35 13.27 6.21
C SER A 452 30.08 13.48 4.72
N TYR A 453 29.02 12.86 4.20
CA TYR A 453 28.65 13.04 2.81
C TYR A 453 28.26 14.48 2.48
N ARG A 454 27.48 15.11 3.37
CA ARG A 454 27.09 16.51 3.20
C ARG A 454 28.28 17.45 3.23
N VAL A 455 29.29 17.17 4.06
CA VAL A 455 30.55 17.93 4.06
C VAL A 455 31.26 17.78 2.72
N GLN A 456 31.46 16.55 2.26
CA GLN A 456 32.18 16.26 1.01
C GLN A 456 31.54 16.88 -0.23
N ARG A 457 30.21 17.08 -0.21
CA ARG A 457 29.45 17.69 -1.31
C ARG A 457 29.17 19.18 -1.12
N GLY A 458 29.60 19.79 -0.02
CA GLY A 458 29.28 21.19 0.27
C GLY A 458 27.78 21.45 0.47
N LEU A 459 27.08 20.52 1.14
CA LEU A 459 25.62 20.54 1.37
C LEU A 459 25.27 20.74 2.86
N LEU A 460 26.22 21.18 3.69
CA LEU A 460 25.99 21.39 5.13
C LEU A 460 25.05 22.56 5.42
N ASP A 461 25.17 23.62 4.63
CA ASP A 461 24.36 24.85 4.68
C ASP A 461 22.99 24.68 4.02
N ARG A 462 22.83 23.66 3.16
CA ARG A 462 21.56 23.32 2.52
C ARG A 462 20.58 22.72 3.52
N ASP A 463 19.30 23.07 3.33
CA ASP A 463 18.22 22.54 4.14
C ASP A 463 17.89 21.09 3.75
N GLU A 464 18.40 20.14 4.51
CA GLU A 464 18.08 18.72 4.36
C GLU A 464 16.77 18.38 5.10
N GLN A 465 15.65 18.42 4.39
CA GLN A 465 14.38 17.91 4.90
C GLN A 465 14.17 16.47 4.46
N MET A 466 13.82 15.59 5.40
CA MET A 466 13.59 14.18 5.13
C MET A 466 12.10 13.91 4.98
N ALA A 467 11.61 13.91 3.74
CA ALA A 467 10.32 13.31 3.45
C ALA A 467 10.45 11.78 3.44
N LEU A 468 9.33 11.07 3.51
CA LEU A 468 9.31 9.60 3.46
C LEU A 468 8.36 9.12 2.37
N LEU A 469 8.83 8.10 1.65
CA LEU A 469 8.06 7.37 0.67
C LEU A 469 7.69 6.01 1.27
N ILE A 470 6.41 5.79 1.54
CA ILE A 470 5.88 4.53 2.04
C ILE A 470 5.28 3.79 0.85
N MET A 471 5.73 2.57 0.58
CA MET A 471 5.30 1.81 -0.60
C MET A 471 4.92 0.39 -0.22
N ARG A 472 3.88 -0.17 -0.85
CA ARG A 472 3.68 -1.62 -0.82
C ARG A 472 4.93 -2.30 -1.37
N VAL A 473 5.40 -3.36 -0.70
CA VAL A 473 6.53 -4.14 -1.24
C VAL A 473 6.04 -4.91 -2.46
N SER A 474 6.73 -4.77 -3.59
CA SER A 474 6.43 -5.55 -4.79
C SER A 474 6.92 -6.99 -4.60
N GLY A 475 6.04 -7.97 -4.85
CA GLY A 475 6.33 -9.39 -4.74
C GLY A 475 5.09 -10.27 -4.61
N SER A 476 5.32 -11.56 -4.43
CA SER A 476 4.27 -12.56 -4.23
C SER A 476 4.47 -13.32 -2.92
N LEU A 477 3.36 -13.71 -2.29
CA LEU A 477 3.35 -14.63 -1.17
C LEU A 477 3.67 -16.06 -1.65
N ARG A 478 4.75 -16.63 -1.12
CA ARG A 478 5.28 -17.96 -1.47
C ARG A 478 5.53 -18.76 -0.19
N GLY A 479 4.52 -19.50 0.25
CA GLY A 479 4.53 -20.21 1.53
C GLY A 479 4.55 -19.22 2.70
N ARG A 480 5.65 -19.14 3.44
CA ARG A 480 5.87 -18.12 4.50
C ARG A 480 6.65 -16.89 4.03
N PHE A 481 7.24 -16.95 2.85
CA PHE A 481 8.10 -15.91 2.34
C PHE A 481 7.34 -14.96 1.41
N PHE A 482 7.76 -13.70 1.38
CA PHE A 482 7.26 -12.70 0.45
C PHE A 482 8.44 -12.01 -0.26
N PHE A 483 8.47 -12.11 -1.59
CA PHE A 483 9.53 -11.53 -2.43
C PHE A 483 9.11 -11.48 -3.90
N PRO A 484 9.70 -10.58 -4.72
CA PRO A 484 9.48 -10.55 -6.16
C PRO A 484 10.28 -11.63 -6.89
N ASP A 485 9.84 -11.98 -8.10
CA ASP A 485 10.53 -13.00 -8.91
C ASP A 485 11.94 -12.58 -9.30
N LEU A 486 12.14 -11.28 -9.51
CA LEU A 486 13.43 -10.68 -9.77
C LEU A 486 13.42 -9.23 -9.27
N ALA A 487 14.59 -8.74 -8.90
CA ALA A 487 14.83 -7.33 -8.69
C ALA A 487 16.17 -6.90 -9.28
N GLY A 488 16.35 -5.61 -9.48
CA GLY A 488 17.60 -5.11 -10.00
C GLY A 488 17.77 -3.61 -9.92
N VAL A 489 18.98 -3.19 -10.29
CA VAL A 489 19.30 -1.80 -10.59
C VAL A 489 19.72 -1.68 -12.05
N GLY A 490 19.29 -0.62 -12.71
CA GLY A 490 19.69 -0.27 -14.07
C GLY A 490 20.40 1.07 -14.07
N PHE A 491 21.45 1.19 -14.87
CA PHE A 491 22.14 2.44 -15.14
C PHE A 491 22.14 2.66 -16.64
N SER A 492 21.69 3.82 -17.09
CA SER A 492 21.66 4.15 -18.52
C SER A 492 23.07 4.33 -19.10
N PHE A 493 24.06 4.58 -18.23
CA PHE A 493 25.48 4.55 -18.56
C PHE A 493 26.20 3.38 -17.87
N ASN A 494 26.96 2.60 -18.63
CA ASN A 494 27.76 1.48 -18.14
C ASN A 494 29.23 1.89 -17.90
N PRO A 495 29.68 2.02 -16.63
CA PRO A 495 31.08 2.30 -16.32
C PRO A 495 31.98 1.05 -16.42
N TYR A 496 31.42 -0.15 -16.63
CA TYR A 496 32.14 -1.41 -16.64
C TYR A 496 32.26 -1.96 -18.07
N VAL A 497 33.41 -1.72 -18.72
CA VAL A 497 33.71 -2.23 -20.08
C VAL A 497 34.73 -3.36 -19.98
N TRP A 498 34.26 -4.58 -19.77
CA TRP A 498 35.13 -5.76 -19.67
C TRP A 498 35.37 -6.47 -21.01
N HIS A 499 34.68 -6.07 -22.07
CA HIS A 499 34.82 -6.61 -23.42
C HIS A 499 34.69 -5.49 -24.45
N LYS A 500 35.39 -5.61 -25.58
CA LYS A 500 35.42 -4.58 -26.65
C LYS A 500 34.07 -4.31 -27.32
N ASP A 501 33.14 -5.27 -27.26
CA ASP A 501 31.80 -5.16 -27.86
C ASP A 501 30.79 -4.49 -26.89
N ILE A 502 31.22 -4.09 -25.69
CA ILE A 502 30.36 -3.40 -24.73
C ILE A 502 30.42 -1.91 -24.99
N ASP A 503 29.25 -1.32 -25.28
CA ASP A 503 29.06 0.11 -25.45
C ASP A 503 28.69 0.72 -24.08
N PRO A 504 29.50 1.64 -23.52
CA PRO A 504 29.17 2.35 -22.29
C PRO A 504 27.81 3.06 -22.34
N SER A 505 27.43 3.62 -23.50
CA SER A 505 26.21 4.42 -23.64
C SER A 505 24.94 3.59 -23.71
N ALA A 506 25.06 2.26 -23.86
CA ALA A 506 23.91 1.37 -23.90
C ALA A 506 23.36 1.01 -22.52
N GLY A 507 24.13 1.24 -21.45
CA GLY A 507 23.73 0.96 -20.07
C GLY A 507 24.01 -0.46 -19.58
N VAL A 508 23.80 -0.65 -18.28
CA VAL A 508 24.08 -1.90 -17.54
C VAL A 508 23.02 -2.19 -16.50
N LEU A 509 22.68 -3.46 -16.34
CA LEU A 509 21.79 -3.96 -15.28
C LEU A 509 22.57 -4.79 -14.27
N ARG A 510 22.12 -4.78 -13.01
CA ARG A 510 22.50 -5.75 -11.97
C ARG A 510 21.24 -6.45 -11.50
N LEU A 511 21.18 -7.76 -11.69
CA LEU A 511 19.99 -8.58 -11.43
C LEU A 511 20.21 -9.53 -10.25
N VAL A 512 19.15 -9.74 -9.47
CA VAL A 512 19.06 -10.71 -8.38
C VAL A 512 17.68 -11.37 -8.34
N LEU A 513 17.62 -12.62 -7.89
CA LEU A 513 16.39 -13.25 -7.42
C LEU A 513 16.08 -12.77 -6.00
N GLY A 514 14.82 -12.45 -5.72
CA GLY A 514 14.36 -11.94 -4.42
C GLY A 514 14.38 -10.41 -4.34
N LEU A 515 14.40 -9.87 -3.12
CA LEU A 515 14.40 -8.42 -2.89
C LEU A 515 15.66 -7.75 -3.46
N GLY A 516 15.51 -6.53 -3.96
CA GLY A 516 16.58 -5.75 -4.61
C GLY A 516 17.70 -5.25 -3.69
N THR A 517 17.65 -5.51 -2.39
CA THR A 517 18.65 -5.09 -1.40
C THR A 517 20.07 -5.49 -1.79
N ARG A 518 20.24 -6.70 -2.35
CA ARG A 518 21.53 -7.21 -2.85
C ARG A 518 21.97 -6.60 -4.19
N ALA A 519 21.03 -6.10 -4.99
CA ALA A 519 21.36 -5.39 -6.22
C ALA A 519 21.83 -3.96 -5.93
N VAL A 520 21.17 -3.28 -4.99
CA VAL A 520 21.50 -1.92 -4.56
C VAL A 520 22.81 -1.91 -3.76
N ASN A 521 22.90 -2.70 -2.69
CA ASN A 521 24.09 -2.77 -1.84
C ASN A 521 25.11 -3.74 -2.43
N ARG A 522 26.37 -3.32 -2.56
CA ARG A 522 27.47 -4.28 -2.75
C ARG A 522 27.70 -4.99 -1.41
N ILE A 523 27.22 -6.23 -1.30
CA ILE A 523 27.52 -7.08 -0.15
C ILE A 523 28.66 -7.99 -0.57
N ASP A 524 29.77 -7.97 0.18
CA ASP A 524 30.99 -8.72 -0.16
C ASP A 524 30.83 -10.25 -0.01
N ASP A 525 29.64 -10.73 0.38
CA ASP A 525 29.35 -12.12 0.70
C ASP A 525 28.64 -12.91 -0.42
N ASP A 526 28.30 -12.27 -1.54
CA ASP A 526 27.59 -12.90 -2.67
C ASP A 526 27.78 -12.13 -3.99
N TYR A 527 27.29 -12.69 -5.09
CA TYR A 527 27.40 -12.13 -6.45
C TYR A 527 26.05 -11.70 -7.02
N THR A 528 26.06 -10.63 -7.83
CA THR A 528 24.91 -10.17 -8.63
C THR A 528 25.17 -10.39 -10.11
N ARG A 529 24.15 -10.71 -10.91
CA ARG A 529 24.32 -10.85 -12.37
C ARG A 529 24.40 -9.47 -13.02
N ILE A 530 25.62 -9.09 -13.46
CA ILE A 530 25.85 -7.86 -14.23
C ILE A 530 25.55 -8.12 -15.71
N VAL A 531 24.76 -7.29 -16.37
CA VAL A 531 24.33 -7.44 -17.78
C VAL A 531 24.60 -6.15 -18.54
N ALA A 532 25.53 -6.16 -19.48
CA ALA A 532 25.68 -5.07 -20.45
C ALA A 532 24.51 -5.13 -21.45
N ILE A 533 23.74 -4.05 -21.58
CA ILE A 533 22.46 -4.09 -22.29
C ILE A 533 22.62 -4.34 -23.78
N ASN A 534 23.67 -3.81 -24.41
CA ASN A 534 23.95 -4.07 -25.82
C ASN A 534 24.54 -5.47 -26.09
N ALA A 535 25.03 -6.16 -25.05
CA ALA A 535 25.64 -7.48 -25.17
C ALA A 535 25.31 -8.38 -23.95
N PRO A 536 24.02 -8.72 -23.75
CA PRO A 536 23.54 -9.29 -22.48
C PRO A 536 24.11 -10.69 -22.16
N HIS A 537 24.54 -11.43 -23.19
CA HIS A 537 25.13 -12.76 -23.04
C HIS A 537 26.61 -12.73 -22.65
N LEU A 538 27.29 -11.59 -22.76
CA LEU A 538 28.68 -11.47 -22.30
C LEU A 538 28.72 -11.44 -20.78
N LYS A 539 29.55 -12.32 -20.22
CA LYS A 539 29.78 -12.46 -18.77
C LYS A 539 31.17 -11.90 -18.44
N PRO A 540 31.37 -11.22 -17.29
CA PRO A 540 32.69 -10.76 -16.88
C PRO A 540 33.70 -11.90 -16.65
N GLN A 541 33.22 -13.10 -16.29
CA GLN A 541 34.03 -14.28 -15.99
C GLN A 541 34.54 -14.95 -17.28
N ALA A 542 35.77 -15.46 -17.24
CA ALA A 542 36.44 -16.04 -18.41
C ALA A 542 35.97 -17.45 -18.75
N SER A 543 35.34 -18.16 -17.80
CA SER A 543 34.84 -19.53 -18.02
C SER A 543 33.48 -19.80 -17.35
N LEU A 544 32.75 -20.79 -17.86
CA LEU A 544 31.49 -21.24 -17.25
C LEU A 544 31.72 -21.79 -15.83
N ALA A 545 32.87 -22.42 -15.56
CA ALA A 545 33.22 -22.91 -14.23
C ALA A 545 33.40 -21.75 -13.23
N GLU A 546 34.06 -20.68 -13.65
CA GLU A 546 34.24 -19.46 -12.85
C GLU A 546 32.92 -18.70 -12.64
N PHE A 547 32.06 -18.67 -13.66
CA PHE A 547 30.72 -18.11 -13.51
C PHE A 547 29.90 -18.85 -12.43
N LYS A 548 29.98 -20.18 -12.37
CA LYS A 548 29.28 -20.99 -11.36
C LYS A 548 29.78 -20.76 -9.94
N THR A 549 31.06 -20.44 -9.77
CA THR A 549 31.59 -20.05 -8.46
C THR A 549 31.20 -18.62 -8.10
N HIS A 550 30.95 -17.77 -9.09
CA HIS A 550 30.63 -16.35 -8.96
C HIS A 550 29.18 -16.00 -9.39
N SER A 551 28.22 -16.87 -9.08
CA SER A 551 26.79 -16.65 -9.27
C SER A 551 26.10 -16.38 -7.93
N GLN A 552 24.94 -15.72 -7.96
CA GLN A 552 24.13 -15.50 -6.75
C GLN A 552 23.80 -16.83 -6.06
N ARG A 553 24.07 -16.92 -4.76
CA ARG A 553 23.76 -18.10 -3.93
C ARG A 553 22.80 -17.78 -2.79
N LYS A 554 22.73 -16.52 -2.38
CA LYS A 554 21.85 -16.04 -1.33
C LYS A 554 20.83 -15.06 -1.90
N MET A 555 19.66 -15.02 -1.30
CA MET A 555 18.62 -14.04 -1.61
C MET A 555 18.09 -13.46 -0.32
N ASP A 556 17.57 -12.24 -0.44
CA ASP A 556 16.85 -11.59 0.65
C ASP A 556 15.34 -11.69 0.35
N CYS A 557 14.56 -11.99 1.38
CA CYS A 557 13.10 -12.04 1.33
C CYS A 557 12.50 -11.64 2.69
N LEU A 558 11.19 -11.39 2.72
CA LEU A 558 10.49 -11.19 3.99
C LEU A 558 9.98 -12.54 4.48
N ASP A 559 10.35 -12.95 5.69
CA ASP A 559 9.71 -14.06 6.39
C ASP A 559 8.54 -13.50 7.19
N LEU A 560 7.32 -13.76 6.72
CA LEU A 560 6.11 -13.24 7.36
C LEU A 560 5.85 -13.96 8.69
N SER A 561 6.21 -15.23 8.82
CA SER A 561 6.05 -15.94 10.11
C SER A 561 7.00 -15.40 11.18
N ALA A 562 8.23 -15.03 10.79
CA ALA A 562 9.19 -14.40 11.69
C ALA A 562 9.06 -12.86 11.77
N ASN A 563 8.13 -12.26 11.01
CA ASN A 563 7.89 -10.83 10.86
C ASN A 563 9.19 -10.00 10.66
N ARG A 564 10.10 -10.47 9.79
CA ARG A 564 11.38 -9.77 9.53
C ARG A 564 11.93 -10.02 8.12
N LEU A 565 12.81 -9.11 7.68
CA LEU A 565 13.69 -9.34 6.55
C LEU A 565 14.71 -10.44 6.91
N VAL A 566 14.88 -11.41 6.01
CA VAL A 566 15.87 -12.49 6.18
C VAL A 566 16.71 -12.64 4.91
N GLY A 567 17.97 -13.00 5.08
CA GLY A 567 18.86 -13.43 4.00
C GLY A 567 19.20 -14.91 4.17
N GLY A 568 19.11 -15.70 3.11
CA GLY A 568 19.36 -17.14 3.15
C GLY A 568 19.78 -17.71 1.80
N TYR A 569 20.21 -18.97 1.78
CA TYR A 569 20.55 -19.64 0.52
C TYR A 569 19.30 -19.82 -0.35
N VAL A 570 19.44 -19.49 -1.63
CA VAL A 570 18.36 -19.60 -2.63
C VAL A 570 17.75 -21.00 -2.60
N ALA A 571 18.58 -22.04 -2.58
CA ALA A 571 18.12 -23.42 -2.59
C ALA A 571 17.26 -23.80 -1.38
N ASP A 572 17.48 -23.18 -0.22
CA ASP A 572 16.70 -23.48 1.00
C ASP A 572 15.38 -22.72 1.02
N ILE A 573 15.42 -21.43 0.64
CA ILE A 573 14.20 -20.61 0.54
C ILE A 573 13.25 -21.18 -0.52
N LEU A 574 13.77 -21.59 -1.68
CA LEU A 574 12.96 -22.13 -2.77
C LEU A 574 12.32 -23.49 -2.47
N LYS A 575 12.84 -24.29 -1.52
CA LYS A 575 12.21 -25.55 -1.09
C LYS A 575 10.87 -25.30 -0.38
N GLU A 576 10.75 -24.19 0.34
CA GLU A 576 9.54 -23.81 1.08
C GLU A 576 8.65 -22.81 0.31
N ALA A 577 9.13 -22.28 -0.82
CA ALA A 577 8.43 -21.28 -1.61
C ALA A 577 7.31 -21.94 -2.45
N THR A 578 6.06 -21.76 -2.03
CA THR A 578 4.88 -22.30 -2.72
C THR A 578 3.85 -21.19 -3.04
N PRO A 579 3.55 -20.91 -4.33
CA PRO A 579 4.17 -21.50 -5.52
C PRO A 579 5.65 -21.07 -5.66
N PRO A 580 6.49 -21.84 -6.35
CA PRO A 580 7.86 -21.41 -6.66
C PRO A 580 7.85 -20.27 -7.69
N PRO A 581 8.88 -19.40 -7.70
CA PRO A 581 9.07 -18.44 -8.80
C PRO A 581 9.36 -19.19 -10.12
N PRO A 582 9.35 -18.53 -11.29
CA PRO A 582 9.61 -19.16 -12.58
C PRO A 582 11.10 -19.48 -12.76
N VAL A 583 11.60 -20.45 -11.99
CA VAL A 583 13.02 -20.85 -11.92
C VAL A 583 13.59 -21.17 -13.31
N GLN A 584 12.77 -21.67 -14.22
CA GLN A 584 13.17 -22.02 -15.59
C GLN A 584 13.65 -20.83 -16.42
N LEU A 585 13.20 -19.61 -16.11
CA LEU A 585 13.65 -18.37 -16.76
C LEU A 585 14.91 -17.79 -16.08
N LEU A 586 15.07 -18.06 -14.79
CA LEU A 586 16.06 -17.42 -13.91
C LEU A 586 17.33 -18.27 -13.74
N ALA A 587 17.20 -19.60 -13.80
CA ALA A 587 18.26 -20.54 -13.44
C ALA A 587 18.43 -21.67 -14.46
N GLU A 588 19.62 -22.27 -14.44
CA GLU A 588 19.93 -23.54 -15.10
C GLU A 588 20.14 -24.65 -14.06
N GLU A 589 19.65 -25.86 -14.36
CA GLU A 589 19.91 -27.04 -13.55
C GLU A 589 21.27 -27.66 -13.92
N GLU A 590 22.13 -27.84 -12.92
CA GLU A 590 23.38 -28.56 -13.06
C GLU A 590 23.26 -29.98 -12.48
N ARG A 591 23.60 -30.99 -13.27
CA ARG A 591 23.78 -32.38 -12.81
C ARG A 591 25.28 -32.67 -12.68
N GLN A 592 25.78 -32.81 -11.45
CA GLN A 592 27.18 -33.17 -11.23
C GLN A 592 27.46 -34.62 -11.65
N GLY A 593 28.20 -34.82 -12.75
CA GLY A 593 29.13 -35.94 -13.05
C GLY A 593 28.64 -37.40 -13.02
N SER A 594 27.49 -37.69 -12.43
CA SER A 594 26.81 -38.97 -12.36
C SER A 594 25.31 -38.68 -12.31
N ARG A 595 24.49 -39.44 -13.04
CA ARG A 595 23.02 -39.24 -13.12
C ARG A 595 22.27 -39.43 -11.77
N LYS A 596 22.98 -39.51 -10.63
CA LYS A 596 22.44 -39.82 -9.29
C LYS A 596 22.66 -38.73 -8.24
N GLY A 597 23.36 -37.62 -8.53
CA GLY A 597 23.50 -36.49 -7.60
C GLY A 597 22.31 -35.51 -7.65
N PRO A 598 21.99 -34.78 -6.55
CA PRO A 598 20.95 -33.75 -6.58
C PRO A 598 21.35 -32.62 -7.52
N ALA A 599 20.40 -32.13 -8.34
CA ALA A 599 20.65 -31.03 -9.25
C ALA A 599 20.86 -29.72 -8.45
N SER A 600 21.91 -28.96 -8.76
CA SER A 600 22.14 -27.63 -8.19
C SER A 600 21.64 -26.55 -9.14
N LEU A 601 20.93 -25.55 -8.61
CA LEU A 601 20.42 -24.42 -9.39
C LEU A 601 21.49 -23.32 -9.48
N VAL A 602 21.79 -22.87 -10.70
CA VAL A 602 22.71 -21.74 -10.95
C VAL A 602 21.93 -20.61 -11.59
N LEU A 603 21.88 -19.45 -10.93
CA LEU A 603 21.15 -18.26 -11.42
C LEU A 603 21.93 -17.58 -12.55
N THR A 604 21.59 -17.90 -13.80
CA THR A 604 22.21 -17.33 -15.01
C THR A 604 21.39 -16.20 -15.62
N PHE A 605 20.07 -16.27 -15.49
CA PHE A 605 19.07 -15.45 -16.19
C PHE A 605 19.14 -15.53 -17.72
N ASP A 606 19.86 -16.50 -18.29
CA ASP A 606 20.15 -16.53 -19.73
C ASP A 606 18.87 -16.67 -20.58
N ARG A 607 17.87 -17.40 -20.11
CA ARG A 607 16.57 -17.50 -20.80
C ARG A 607 15.75 -16.22 -20.69
N LEU A 608 15.72 -15.56 -19.53
CA LEU A 608 15.13 -14.23 -19.41
C LEU A 608 15.77 -13.26 -20.41
N LEU A 609 17.10 -13.24 -20.49
CA LEU A 609 17.85 -12.31 -21.32
C LEU A 609 17.77 -12.62 -22.83
N GLY A 610 17.61 -13.90 -23.21
CA GLY A 610 17.65 -14.33 -24.62
C GLY A 610 16.31 -14.72 -25.24
N GLN A 611 15.28 -14.98 -24.43
CA GLN A 611 13.98 -15.51 -24.90
C GLN A 611 12.80 -14.58 -24.60
N THR A 612 13.05 -13.44 -23.94
CA THR A 612 12.01 -12.45 -23.62
C THR A 612 12.42 -11.06 -24.13
N LYS A 613 11.47 -10.11 -24.11
CA LYS A 613 11.72 -8.70 -24.47
C LYS A 613 12.41 -7.90 -23.36
N PHE A 614 12.71 -8.51 -22.22
CA PHE A 614 13.19 -7.81 -21.03
C PHE A 614 14.36 -6.86 -21.30
N VAL A 615 15.38 -7.27 -22.05
CA VAL A 615 16.54 -6.41 -22.33
C VAL A 615 16.17 -5.20 -23.19
N ASP A 616 15.33 -5.40 -24.20
CA ASP A 616 14.90 -4.34 -25.10
C ASP A 616 13.95 -3.36 -24.40
N ASP A 617 13.04 -3.88 -23.58
CA ASP A 617 12.13 -3.06 -22.77
C ASP A 617 12.91 -2.22 -21.76
N MET A 618 13.88 -2.80 -21.04
CA MET A 618 14.74 -2.08 -20.09
C MET A 618 15.60 -1.01 -20.78
N ARG A 619 16.15 -1.31 -21.96
CA ARG A 619 16.89 -0.34 -22.77
C ARG A 619 15.99 0.84 -23.12
N SER A 620 14.80 0.56 -23.65
CA SER A 620 13.85 1.60 -24.08
C SER A 620 13.31 2.41 -22.91
N ILE A 621 13.09 1.79 -21.73
CA ILE A 621 12.69 2.51 -20.52
C ILE A 621 13.77 3.51 -20.13
N MET A 622 15.01 3.05 -19.98
CA MET A 622 16.10 3.92 -19.50
C MET A 622 16.43 5.03 -20.48
N SER A 623 16.50 4.73 -21.78
CA SER A 623 16.79 5.77 -22.79
C SER A 623 15.68 6.81 -22.85
N THR A 624 14.41 6.41 -22.75
CA THR A 624 13.28 7.36 -22.76
C THR A 624 13.30 8.29 -21.55
N ILE A 625 13.67 7.77 -20.37
CA ILE A 625 13.78 8.57 -19.15
C ILE A 625 15.01 9.49 -19.24
N GLU A 626 16.17 8.98 -19.66
CA GLU A 626 17.40 9.77 -19.86
C GLU A 626 17.18 10.92 -20.85
N ASP A 627 16.53 10.66 -21.99
CA ASP A 627 16.23 11.68 -23.01
C ASP A 627 15.35 12.81 -22.44
N ALA A 628 14.39 12.46 -21.57
CA ALA A 628 13.52 13.44 -20.93
C ALA A 628 14.26 14.26 -19.86
N TYR A 629 15.14 13.64 -19.08
CA TYR A 629 15.94 14.29 -18.03
C TYR A 629 17.15 15.06 -18.59
N GLY A 630 17.65 14.69 -19.77
CA GLY A 630 18.85 15.25 -20.40
C GLY A 630 20.15 14.91 -19.68
N THR A 631 20.19 13.83 -18.91
CA THR A 631 21.36 13.34 -18.15
C THR A 631 21.23 11.84 -17.91
N PRO A 632 22.34 11.09 -17.76
CA PRO A 632 22.29 9.68 -17.37
C PRO A 632 21.49 9.47 -16.10
N ILE A 633 20.75 8.35 -16.07
CA ILE A 633 19.84 7.99 -14.99
C ILE A 633 20.15 6.60 -14.44
N ASP A 634 19.75 6.38 -13.19
CA ASP A 634 19.68 5.10 -12.55
C ASP A 634 18.25 4.77 -12.11
N ILE A 635 17.91 3.49 -12.14
CA ILE A 635 16.60 2.98 -11.74
C ILE A 635 16.75 1.79 -10.80
N GLU A 636 15.87 1.72 -9.81
CA GLU A 636 15.60 0.50 -9.05
C GLU A 636 14.28 -0.11 -9.54
N PHE A 637 14.25 -1.43 -9.73
CA PHE A 637 13.04 -2.10 -10.19
C PHE A 637 12.87 -3.49 -9.57
N THR A 638 11.61 -3.91 -9.54
CA THR A 638 11.20 -5.30 -9.34
C THR A 638 10.52 -5.79 -10.60
N LEU A 639 10.54 -7.11 -10.80
CA LEU A 639 9.85 -7.77 -11.89
C LEU A 639 9.10 -8.98 -11.31
N ASN A 640 7.81 -9.05 -11.63
CA ASN A 640 6.94 -10.18 -11.31
C ASN A 640 6.35 -10.73 -12.60
N PHE A 641 6.26 -12.05 -12.71
CA PHE A 641 5.62 -12.69 -13.84
C PHE A 641 4.13 -12.88 -13.54
N VAL A 642 3.27 -12.19 -14.29
CA VAL A 642 1.84 -12.06 -13.95
C VAL A 642 0.99 -13.24 -14.45
N ASN A 643 1.56 -14.16 -15.22
CA ASN A 643 0.97 -15.44 -15.64
C ASN A 643 2.13 -16.43 -15.86
N GLY A 644 1.94 -17.69 -15.46
CA GLY A 644 2.95 -18.75 -15.54
C GLY A 644 3.44 -19.04 -16.96
#